data_AF-A0A940KYU3-F1
#
_entry.id   AF-A0A940KYU3-F1
#
_cell.length_a   1.000
_cell.length_b   1.000
_cell.length_c   1.000
_cell.angle_alpha   90.00
_cell.angle_beta   90.00
_cell.angle_gamma   90.00
#
_symmetry.space_group_name_H-M   'P 1'
#
loop_
_entity.id
_entity.type
_entity.pdbx_description
1 polymer ?
#
loop_
_entity_poly.entity_id
_entity_poly.type
_entity_poly.pdbx_seq_one_letter_code
_entity_poly.pdbx_strand_id
1 'polypeptide(L)'
;MSFRRLLTRIRRRGTVRLGLVPVSQLESNPAAKGAWRATGDDPQFACATSGYPLSGGWYRVDLDFEPLDDKISAPQLYFDYGEGLSEARSAVLSFVKPNAVRHTGIVLLAKNTISVRFDPAIASCEFRVRRLRIRRVSRTAAALRMLRAVHARYAQLNERRLFFSRSLRNLARRGGLGSFATWLYESYLERNAEQLSYERWVKLFDRRSERFDAAALAVRSQRPLPRFSVLIPTFNTPERWLRRCLDSVLAQTYPHWELCIADDASDRPHVRKVLAEYAARDSRVRYVVRPERGHISATSNSALTLARGDYVALLDHDDELHPEALQAMAEAIVENPRLKLLYSDEDKIDAHGVRFEPYFKADWNLDLLRGHNCFSHLGVYSLELMRSVGGFREGLEGSQDWDLIFRCAERVGPGAIGHVPRVLYHWRAIPGSTALAPGEKSYAHVSAMRAIGEHLARTESNAQVLELPGLSGTFRVRHTLPSPPPLVSIVIPTRDRVSLLRQCVESIVDKTTYPRYEIVIIDNGSVEPATAEYLAGLADRLFIKVIRDNGPFNYPRLNNRAVAAAKGSVICLLNNDIEVITPEWLDEMASQALRPDIGAVGAMLYYPNDTIQHAGVVTGVHGVAAHVYSGMPRGYPGHLGRARIVQSMSSVTAACLVVRRKLYEQVGGLDEKLAVAFNDIDFCLRLGAAGYRNLWTPFAELYHHESASRGLEDTPEKQARFFHEIRFMRERWTGVLEADPAYNPNFTLYGEPFTLAFPPAEPRSKALVAGRYANTEREASLTSRLRRASGDDPIELVLQTEE
;
A
#
# COMPACT_ATOMS: atom_id res chain seq x y z
N MET A 1 55.68 -19.77 -28.98
CA MET A 1 54.21 -19.74 -28.74
C MET A 1 53.84 -18.46 -27.97
N SER A 2 53.16 -17.51 -28.61
CA SER A 2 52.97 -16.13 -28.11
C SER A 2 52.15 -16.00 -26.81
N PHE A 3 52.58 -15.10 -25.91
CA PHE A 3 51.93 -14.60 -24.69
C PHE A 3 50.43 -14.26 -24.88
N ARG A 4 50.01 -13.92 -26.10
CA ARG A 4 48.59 -13.75 -26.46
C ARG A 4 47.77 -15.03 -26.27
N ARG A 5 48.28 -16.22 -26.64
CA ARG A 5 47.57 -17.51 -26.48
C ARG A 5 47.46 -17.93 -25.00
N LEU A 6 48.41 -17.53 -24.16
CA LEU A 6 48.38 -17.75 -22.71
C LEU A 6 47.33 -16.85 -22.04
N LEU A 7 47.27 -15.57 -22.43
CA LEU A 7 46.21 -14.64 -22.00
C LEU A 7 44.81 -15.04 -22.49
N THR A 8 44.65 -15.63 -23.69
CA THR A 8 43.36 -16.19 -24.12
C THR A 8 43.00 -17.48 -23.36
N ARG A 9 43.97 -18.32 -22.97
CA ARG A 9 43.74 -19.51 -22.13
C ARG A 9 43.35 -19.14 -20.70
N ILE A 10 43.96 -18.10 -20.12
CA ILE A 10 43.60 -17.57 -18.80
C ILE A 10 42.27 -16.80 -18.84
N ARG A 11 41.95 -16.11 -19.95
CA ARG A 11 40.63 -15.47 -20.15
C ARG A 11 39.46 -16.45 -20.33
N ARG A 12 39.72 -17.70 -20.72
CA ARG A 12 38.68 -18.72 -21.00
C ARG A 12 38.34 -19.63 -19.81
N ARG A 13 39.14 -19.69 -18.75
CA ARG A 13 38.77 -20.42 -17.53
C ARG A 13 37.65 -19.66 -16.80
N GLY A 14 36.50 -20.31 -16.61
CA GLY A 14 35.38 -19.79 -15.79
C GLY A 14 34.32 -18.94 -16.52
N THR A 15 34.29 -18.92 -17.86
CA THR A 15 33.14 -18.38 -18.60
C THR A 15 32.17 -19.51 -18.91
N VAL A 16 30.95 -19.41 -18.40
CA VAL A 16 29.89 -20.39 -18.59
C VAL A 16 28.89 -19.82 -19.59
N ARG A 17 28.59 -20.59 -20.64
CA ARG A 17 27.51 -20.28 -21.58
C ARG A 17 26.22 -20.86 -21.01
N LEU A 18 25.18 -20.04 -20.94
CA LEU A 18 23.84 -20.48 -20.60
C LEU A 18 23.09 -20.76 -21.91
N GLY A 19 22.78 -22.03 -22.16
CA GLY A 19 21.85 -22.42 -23.22
C GLY A 19 20.44 -22.05 -22.82
N LEU A 20 19.68 -21.44 -23.72
CA LEU A 20 18.31 -21.02 -23.43
C LEU A 20 17.35 -22.10 -23.92
N VAL A 21 16.61 -22.71 -22.98
CA VAL A 21 15.57 -23.71 -23.26
C VAL A 21 14.22 -23.06 -22.94
N PRO A 22 13.30 -22.86 -23.90
CA PRO A 22 12.01 -22.23 -23.62
C PRO A 22 11.19 -23.12 -22.69
N VAL A 23 10.50 -22.50 -21.73
CA VAL A 23 9.70 -23.19 -20.70
C VAL A 23 8.24 -22.74 -20.74
N SER A 24 8.01 -21.43 -20.71
CA SER A 24 6.67 -20.85 -20.62
C SER A 24 6.55 -19.60 -21.50
N GLN A 25 5.36 -19.39 -22.07
CA GLN A 25 4.95 -18.20 -22.84
C GLN A 25 5.95 -17.70 -23.89
N LEU A 26 6.63 -18.63 -24.58
CA LEU A 26 7.65 -18.33 -25.58
C LEU A 26 7.45 -19.14 -26.86
N GLU A 27 7.37 -18.44 -27.98
CA GLU A 27 7.29 -19.04 -29.31
C GLU A 27 8.50 -18.62 -30.15
N SER A 28 9.11 -19.55 -30.88
CA SER A 28 10.19 -19.22 -31.81
C SER A 28 9.62 -18.54 -33.05
N ASN A 29 10.15 -17.37 -33.44
CA ASN A 29 9.76 -16.72 -34.68
C ASN A 29 10.57 -17.32 -35.85
N PRO A 30 9.93 -18.05 -36.80
CA PRO A 30 10.65 -18.72 -37.89
C PRO A 30 11.25 -17.74 -38.90
N ALA A 31 10.71 -16.52 -39.00
CA ALA A 31 11.12 -15.51 -39.98
C ALA A 31 12.48 -14.87 -39.63
N ALA A 32 12.98 -15.00 -38.40
CA ALA A 32 14.25 -14.43 -37.97
C ALA A 32 14.98 -15.36 -36.98
N LYS A 33 16.15 -15.89 -37.39
CA LYS A 33 16.95 -16.80 -36.57
C LYS A 33 17.31 -16.20 -35.20
N GLY A 34 16.86 -16.85 -34.13
CA GLY A 34 17.08 -16.44 -32.73
C GLY A 34 16.12 -15.35 -32.22
N ALA A 35 15.07 -15.03 -32.99
CA ALA A 35 13.95 -14.22 -32.55
C ALA A 35 12.90 -15.08 -31.86
N TRP A 36 12.28 -14.49 -30.85
CA TRP A 36 11.27 -15.10 -29.99
C TRP A 36 10.12 -14.12 -29.83
N ARG A 37 8.91 -14.66 -29.67
CA ARG A 37 7.71 -13.92 -29.29
C ARG A 37 7.32 -14.36 -27.87
N ALA A 38 7.24 -13.40 -26.96
CA ALA A 38 6.58 -13.58 -25.68
C ALA A 38 5.07 -13.49 -25.87
N THR A 39 4.32 -14.53 -25.48
CA THR A 39 2.87 -14.61 -25.66
C THR A 39 2.07 -14.14 -24.44
N GLY A 40 2.73 -13.85 -23.33
CA GLY A 40 2.13 -13.29 -22.12
C GLY A 40 3.13 -12.45 -21.31
N ASP A 41 2.87 -12.32 -20.02
CA ASP A 41 3.58 -11.49 -19.04
C ASP A 41 4.71 -12.21 -18.28
N ASP A 42 4.83 -13.53 -18.39
CA ASP A 42 5.85 -14.38 -17.74
C ASP A 42 6.53 -15.35 -18.73
N PRO A 43 7.23 -14.84 -19.77
CA PRO A 43 8.04 -15.65 -20.66
C PRO A 43 9.29 -16.17 -19.95
N GLN A 44 9.58 -17.47 -20.05
CA GLN A 44 10.66 -18.10 -19.26
C GLN A 44 11.60 -18.98 -20.08
N PHE A 45 12.91 -18.74 -19.98
CA PHE A 45 13.94 -19.68 -20.40
C PHE A 45 14.60 -20.36 -19.20
N ALA A 46 14.65 -21.69 -19.19
CA ALA A 46 15.59 -22.42 -18.35
C ALA A 46 17.01 -22.27 -18.94
N CYS A 47 17.98 -21.93 -18.10
CA CYS A 47 19.37 -21.77 -18.52
C CYS A 47 20.14 -23.09 -18.35
N ALA A 48 20.24 -23.88 -19.41
CA ALA A 48 20.98 -25.14 -19.43
C ALA A 48 22.50 -24.91 -19.49
N THR A 49 23.25 -25.54 -18.59
CA THR A 49 24.72 -25.57 -18.65
C THR A 49 25.32 -26.76 -17.91
N SER A 50 26.46 -27.26 -18.37
CA SER A 50 27.25 -28.30 -17.69
C SER A 50 28.10 -27.76 -16.54
N GLY A 51 28.07 -26.44 -16.31
CA GLY A 51 28.89 -25.75 -15.31
C GLY A 51 28.23 -25.54 -13.94
N TYR A 52 27.10 -26.19 -13.65
CA TYR A 52 26.47 -26.13 -12.32
C TYR A 52 27.16 -27.08 -11.32
N PRO A 53 27.13 -26.77 -10.01
CA PRO A 53 26.66 -25.51 -9.44
C PRO A 53 27.64 -24.35 -9.68
N LEU A 54 27.11 -23.14 -9.91
CA LEU A 54 27.93 -21.92 -9.96
C LEU A 54 28.26 -21.48 -8.54
N SER A 55 29.54 -21.42 -8.20
CA SER A 55 30.00 -20.97 -6.86
C SER A 55 29.50 -19.58 -6.48
N GLY A 56 29.17 -19.32 -5.22
CA GLY A 56 28.85 -17.97 -4.75
C GLY A 56 29.95 -16.92 -5.07
N GLY A 57 29.52 -15.68 -5.32
CA GLY A 57 30.39 -14.53 -5.58
C GLY A 57 29.96 -13.66 -6.76
N TRP A 58 30.87 -12.81 -7.22
CA TRP A 58 30.58 -11.82 -8.26
C TRP A 58 30.73 -12.39 -9.67
N TYR A 59 29.78 -12.05 -10.53
CA TYR A 59 29.75 -12.48 -11.91
C TYR A 59 29.53 -11.31 -12.85
N ARG A 60 30.19 -11.38 -14.01
CA ARG A 60 29.87 -10.56 -15.17
C ARG A 60 28.87 -11.31 -16.03
N VAL A 61 27.77 -10.65 -16.38
CA VAL A 61 26.79 -11.13 -17.36
C VAL A 61 27.05 -10.43 -18.69
N ASP A 62 27.16 -11.21 -19.76
CA ASP A 62 27.22 -10.73 -21.14
C ASP A 62 25.98 -11.22 -21.89
N LEU A 63 25.14 -10.28 -22.33
CA LEU A 63 23.85 -10.55 -22.96
C LEU A 63 23.79 -9.85 -24.32
N ASP A 64 23.65 -10.63 -25.40
CA ASP A 64 23.34 -10.13 -26.73
C ASP A 64 21.82 -10.20 -26.92
N PHE A 65 21.13 -9.09 -26.64
CA PHE A 65 19.67 -8.96 -26.58
C PHE A 65 19.21 -7.72 -27.33
N GLU A 66 18.18 -7.87 -28.15
CA GLU A 66 17.64 -6.84 -29.02
C GLU A 66 16.11 -6.94 -29.02
N PRO A 67 15.37 -5.97 -28.45
CA PRO A 67 13.93 -5.84 -28.67
C PRO A 67 13.66 -5.65 -30.17
N LEU A 68 12.67 -6.34 -30.72
CA LEU A 68 12.28 -6.25 -32.13
C LEU A 68 11.02 -5.42 -32.35
N ASP A 69 10.28 -5.14 -31.28
CA ASP A 69 9.21 -4.16 -31.26
C ASP A 69 9.49 -3.08 -30.20
N ASP A 70 8.67 -2.02 -30.22
CA ASP A 70 8.73 -0.95 -29.21
C ASP A 70 8.10 -1.37 -27.86
N LYS A 71 7.75 -2.66 -27.70
CA LYS A 71 7.19 -3.19 -26.46
C LYS A 71 8.31 -3.58 -25.49
N ILE A 72 7.93 -3.68 -24.22
CA ILE A 72 8.88 -3.65 -23.11
C ILE A 72 9.55 -5.01 -22.93
N SER A 73 10.88 -5.00 -22.90
CA SER A 73 11.67 -6.09 -22.31
C SER A 73 12.30 -5.60 -21.00
N ALA A 74 11.99 -6.27 -19.88
CA ALA A 74 12.71 -6.11 -18.61
C ALA A 74 13.42 -7.43 -18.27
N PRO A 75 14.54 -7.73 -18.95
CA PRO A 75 15.19 -9.03 -18.81
C PRO A 75 15.67 -9.25 -17.37
N GLN A 76 15.44 -10.43 -16.82
CA GLN A 76 15.74 -10.78 -15.43
C GLN A 76 16.37 -12.17 -15.35
N LEU A 77 17.29 -12.37 -14.41
CA LEU A 77 17.83 -13.69 -14.08
C LEU A 77 17.32 -14.10 -12.71
N TYR A 78 16.88 -15.35 -12.58
CA TYR A 78 16.54 -15.96 -11.30
C TYR A 78 17.57 -17.02 -10.97
N PHE A 79 17.93 -17.11 -9.70
CA PHE A 79 18.96 -18.00 -9.20
C PHE A 79 18.35 -18.99 -8.21
N ASP A 80 18.48 -20.28 -8.50
CA ASP A 80 18.13 -21.33 -7.54
C ASP A 80 19.36 -21.72 -6.73
N TYR A 81 19.30 -21.53 -5.41
CA TYR A 81 20.36 -21.90 -4.48
C TYR A 81 20.14 -23.29 -3.82
N GLY A 82 19.19 -24.09 -4.29
CA GLY A 82 18.74 -25.34 -3.67
C GLY A 82 17.40 -25.22 -2.93
N GLU A 83 16.72 -24.10 -3.10
CA GLU A 83 15.53 -23.68 -2.35
C GLU A 83 14.40 -23.25 -3.31
N GLY A 84 14.52 -23.58 -4.60
CA GLY A 84 13.62 -23.15 -5.67
C GLY A 84 13.90 -21.73 -6.19
N LEU A 85 13.33 -21.44 -7.37
CA LEU A 85 13.35 -20.11 -7.98
C LEU A 85 12.34 -19.20 -7.27
N SER A 86 12.76 -17.98 -6.95
CA SER A 86 11.90 -16.95 -6.36
C SER A 86 12.36 -15.56 -6.78
N GLU A 87 11.43 -14.61 -6.75
CA GLU A 87 11.68 -13.18 -7.03
C GLU A 87 12.73 -12.58 -6.09
N ALA A 88 12.73 -12.99 -4.81
CA ALA A 88 13.73 -12.58 -3.83
C ALA A 88 15.17 -12.98 -4.21
N ARG A 89 15.33 -13.92 -5.14
CA ARG A 89 16.61 -14.45 -5.62
C ARG A 89 16.78 -14.18 -7.11
N SER A 90 16.36 -13.00 -7.54
CA SER A 90 16.48 -12.56 -8.92
C SER A 90 17.38 -11.33 -9.07
N ALA A 91 17.81 -11.08 -10.29
CA ALA A 91 18.53 -9.88 -10.67
C ALA A 91 17.97 -9.35 -11.98
N VAL A 92 17.31 -8.19 -11.90
CA VAL A 92 16.89 -7.42 -13.08
C VAL A 92 18.15 -6.99 -13.83
N LEU A 93 18.25 -7.36 -15.11
CA LEU A 93 19.36 -7.02 -16.02
C LEU A 93 19.21 -5.61 -16.58
N SER A 94 18.98 -4.70 -15.67
CA SER A 94 18.89 -3.24 -15.79
C SER A 94 20.01 -2.53 -16.55
N PHE A 95 21.12 -3.21 -16.85
CA PHE A 95 22.16 -2.72 -17.75
C PHE A 95 21.81 -2.91 -19.24
N VAL A 96 20.69 -3.56 -19.57
CA VAL A 96 20.20 -3.78 -20.94
C VAL A 96 19.53 -2.51 -21.47
N LYS A 97 20.07 -1.89 -22.51
CA LYS A 97 19.54 -0.62 -23.06
C LYS A 97 18.71 -0.84 -24.33
N PRO A 98 17.60 -0.11 -24.56
CA PRO A 98 16.77 -0.30 -25.76
C PRO A 98 17.55 -0.15 -27.08
N ASN A 99 18.44 0.84 -27.16
CA ASN A 99 19.17 1.17 -28.39
C ASN A 99 20.52 0.42 -28.53
N ALA A 100 20.69 -0.70 -27.83
CA ALA A 100 21.92 -1.48 -27.89
C ALA A 100 21.60 -2.97 -28.04
N VAL A 101 22.46 -3.68 -28.77
CA VAL A 101 22.33 -5.13 -28.96
C VAL A 101 23.18 -5.90 -27.96
N ARG A 102 24.27 -5.29 -27.44
CA ARG A 102 25.22 -5.95 -26.54
C ARG A 102 25.25 -5.27 -25.19
N HIS A 103 24.99 -6.07 -24.17
CA HIS A 103 24.80 -5.62 -22.80
C HIS A 103 25.79 -6.33 -21.90
N THR A 104 26.33 -5.59 -20.93
CA THR A 104 27.26 -6.14 -19.95
C THR A 104 27.00 -5.55 -18.58
N GLY A 105 26.82 -6.42 -17.59
CA GLY A 105 26.60 -6.00 -16.21
C GLY A 105 27.27 -6.92 -15.20
N ILE A 106 27.12 -6.53 -13.93
CA ILE A 106 27.61 -7.28 -12.77
C ILE A 106 26.42 -7.75 -11.96
N VAL A 107 26.44 -9.03 -11.57
CA VAL A 107 25.47 -9.64 -10.65
C VAL A 107 26.22 -10.34 -9.52
N LEU A 108 25.58 -10.44 -8.36
CA LEU A 108 26.09 -11.15 -7.20
C LEU A 108 25.29 -12.43 -7.01
N LEU A 109 25.96 -13.58 -6.95
CA LEU A 109 25.35 -14.83 -6.49
C LEU A 109 25.65 -14.98 -5.00
N ALA A 110 24.60 -14.93 -4.17
CA ALA A 110 24.76 -14.98 -2.72
C ALA A 110 25.27 -16.35 -2.23
N LYS A 111 24.80 -17.43 -2.87
CA LYS A 111 25.17 -18.82 -2.56
C LYS A 111 25.56 -19.57 -3.84
N ASN A 112 25.96 -20.82 -3.66
CA ASN A 112 26.15 -21.73 -4.79
C ASN A 112 24.81 -21.92 -5.52
N THR A 113 24.80 -21.65 -6.82
CA THR A 113 23.58 -21.65 -7.65
C THR A 113 23.51 -22.94 -8.45
N ILE A 114 22.47 -23.74 -8.24
CA ILE A 114 22.27 -25.04 -8.90
C ILE A 114 21.53 -24.91 -10.23
N SER A 115 20.75 -23.84 -10.43
CA SER A 115 20.10 -23.53 -11.70
C SER A 115 19.86 -22.03 -11.87
N VAL A 116 19.70 -21.60 -13.13
CA VAL A 116 19.36 -20.21 -13.48
C VAL A 116 18.15 -20.23 -14.42
N ARG A 117 17.21 -19.30 -14.22
CA ARG A 117 16.14 -18.99 -15.18
C ARG A 117 16.38 -17.60 -15.75
N PHE A 118 16.07 -17.40 -17.02
CA PHE A 118 16.16 -16.12 -17.70
C PHE A 118 14.80 -15.74 -18.25
N ASP A 119 14.28 -14.62 -17.77
CA ASP A 119 12.98 -14.10 -18.18
C ASP A 119 13.28 -12.89 -19.06
N PRO A 120 13.01 -12.94 -20.37
CA PRO A 120 13.45 -11.93 -21.33
C PRO A 120 12.57 -10.67 -21.32
N ALA A 121 11.33 -10.78 -20.83
CA ALA A 121 10.33 -9.72 -20.84
C ALA A 121 9.30 -9.95 -19.73
N ILE A 122 8.47 -8.93 -19.52
CA ILE A 122 7.40 -8.86 -18.50
C ILE A 122 6.03 -8.60 -19.15
N ALA A 123 5.97 -8.68 -20.48
CA ALA A 123 4.80 -8.41 -21.29
C ALA A 123 5.00 -9.07 -22.67
N SER A 124 3.90 -9.21 -23.41
CA SER A 124 3.96 -9.73 -24.78
C SER A 124 4.77 -8.78 -25.68
N CYS A 125 5.84 -9.30 -26.25
CA CYS A 125 6.74 -8.57 -27.14
C CYS A 125 7.54 -9.52 -28.05
N GLU A 126 8.13 -8.97 -29.10
CA GLU A 126 9.12 -9.66 -29.92
C GLU A 126 10.52 -9.20 -29.56
N PHE A 127 11.43 -10.16 -29.40
CA PHE A 127 12.82 -9.88 -29.06
C PHE A 127 13.75 -10.93 -29.65
N ARG A 128 15.04 -10.63 -29.68
CA ARG A 128 16.09 -11.51 -30.19
C ARG A 128 17.15 -11.71 -29.14
N VAL A 129 17.44 -12.97 -28.82
CA VAL A 129 18.51 -13.34 -27.88
C VAL A 129 19.52 -14.21 -28.59
N ARG A 130 20.72 -13.68 -28.82
CA ARG A 130 21.79 -14.41 -29.52
C ARG A 130 22.72 -15.12 -28.55
N ARG A 131 22.85 -14.59 -27.33
CA ARG A 131 23.86 -15.06 -26.38
C ARG A 131 23.55 -14.59 -24.97
N LEU A 132 23.64 -15.53 -24.02
CA LEU A 132 23.74 -15.24 -22.59
C LEU A 132 24.97 -15.98 -22.03
N ARG A 133 25.88 -15.24 -21.38
CA ARG A 133 27.07 -15.79 -20.73
C ARG A 133 27.28 -15.16 -19.37
N ILE A 134 27.82 -15.96 -18.47
CA ILE A 134 28.15 -15.58 -17.11
C ILE A 134 29.61 -15.95 -16.84
N ARG A 135 30.37 -15.03 -16.25
CA ARG A 135 31.80 -15.22 -15.96
C ARG A 135 32.14 -14.75 -14.57
N ARG A 136 32.73 -15.62 -13.74
CA ARG A 136 33.16 -15.25 -12.39
C ARG A 136 34.21 -14.15 -12.46
N VAL A 137 34.11 -13.16 -11.57
CA VAL A 137 35.06 -12.05 -11.45
C VAL A 137 35.46 -11.83 -10.00
N SER A 138 36.65 -11.28 -9.78
CA SER A 138 37.08 -10.90 -8.43
C SER A 138 36.23 -9.73 -7.90
N ARG A 139 36.17 -9.58 -6.57
CA ARG A 139 35.55 -8.42 -5.90
C ARG A 139 36.10 -7.08 -6.42
N THR A 140 37.43 -7.01 -6.64
CA THR A 140 38.10 -5.82 -7.17
C THR A 140 37.67 -5.49 -8.60
N ALA A 141 37.54 -6.50 -9.47
CA ALA A 141 37.09 -6.32 -10.84
C ALA A 141 35.61 -5.94 -10.95
N ALA A 142 34.77 -6.44 -10.03
CA ALA A 142 33.38 -6.03 -9.89
C ALA A 142 33.29 -4.56 -9.44
N ALA A 143 33.99 -4.19 -8.36
CA ALA A 143 34.02 -2.83 -7.83
C ALA A 143 34.47 -1.79 -8.86
N LEU A 144 35.57 -2.05 -9.59
CA LEU A 144 36.06 -1.15 -10.65
C LEU A 144 35.02 -0.91 -11.76
N ARG A 145 34.22 -1.94 -12.10
CA ARG A 145 33.18 -1.81 -13.12
C ARG A 145 31.97 -1.03 -12.61
N MET A 146 31.52 -1.35 -11.40
CA MET A 146 30.45 -0.59 -10.74
C MET A 146 30.85 0.87 -10.60
N LEU A 147 32.09 1.16 -10.19
CA LEU A 147 32.60 2.52 -10.03
C LEU A 147 32.62 3.29 -11.36
N ARG A 148 33.10 2.67 -12.44
CA ARG A 148 33.02 3.27 -13.79
C ARG A 148 31.58 3.52 -14.21
N ALA A 149 30.67 2.60 -13.90
CA ALA A 149 29.27 2.74 -14.23
C ALA A 149 28.62 3.88 -13.44
N VAL A 150 28.78 3.92 -12.12
CA VAL A 150 28.23 4.98 -11.28
C VAL A 150 28.84 6.33 -11.66
N HIS A 151 30.16 6.41 -11.87
CA HIS A 151 30.82 7.64 -12.29
C HIS A 151 30.29 8.17 -13.63
N ALA A 152 30.08 7.29 -14.62
CA ALA A 152 29.53 7.70 -15.91
C ALA A 152 28.12 8.31 -15.79
N ARG A 153 27.29 7.84 -14.84
CA ARG A 153 25.97 8.44 -14.55
C ARG A 153 26.11 9.87 -14.03
N TYR A 154 26.88 10.07 -12.97
CA TYR A 154 27.12 11.41 -12.42
C TYR A 154 27.80 12.34 -13.43
N ALA A 155 28.61 11.81 -14.35
CA ALA A 155 29.18 12.59 -15.44
C ALA A 155 28.14 13.02 -16.48
N GLN A 156 27.14 12.18 -16.79
CA GLN A 156 26.02 12.54 -17.68
C GLN A 156 25.11 13.61 -17.08
N LEU A 157 24.95 13.62 -15.75
CA LEU A 157 24.17 14.61 -15.01
C LEU A 157 24.95 15.91 -14.70
N ASN A 158 26.21 16.04 -15.18
CA ASN A 158 27.13 17.13 -14.80
C ASN A 158 27.45 17.24 -13.29
N GLU A 159 27.19 16.20 -12.51
CA GLU A 159 27.35 16.15 -11.04
C GLU A 159 28.63 15.45 -10.58
N ARG A 160 29.72 15.58 -11.34
CA ARG A 160 30.99 14.89 -11.00
C ARG A 160 31.49 15.22 -9.59
N ARG A 161 31.33 16.48 -9.14
CA ARG A 161 31.71 16.93 -7.79
C ARG A 161 30.91 16.20 -6.71
N LEU A 162 29.62 15.95 -6.94
CA LEU A 162 28.75 15.22 -6.01
C LEU A 162 29.19 13.76 -5.86
N PHE A 163 29.54 13.09 -6.97
CA PHE A 163 30.11 11.74 -6.95
C PHE A 163 31.37 11.64 -6.06
N PHE A 164 32.32 12.55 -6.24
CA PHE A 164 33.55 12.56 -5.43
C PHE A 164 33.26 12.82 -3.96
N SER A 165 32.36 13.77 -3.65
CA SER A 165 31.98 14.09 -2.27
C SER A 165 31.29 12.90 -1.57
N ARG A 166 30.37 12.20 -2.25
CA ARG A 166 29.67 11.02 -1.72
C ARG A 166 30.59 9.82 -1.56
N SER A 167 31.53 9.64 -2.50
CA SER A 167 32.55 8.59 -2.41
C SER A 167 33.42 8.80 -1.16
N LEU A 168 33.95 10.01 -0.96
CA LEU A 168 34.77 10.36 0.21
C LEU A 168 34.00 10.22 1.52
N ARG A 169 32.76 10.72 1.56
CA ARG A 169 31.89 10.64 2.74
C ARG A 169 31.62 9.19 3.16
N ASN A 170 31.29 8.31 2.20
CA ASN A 170 31.03 6.90 2.51
C ASN A 170 32.30 6.13 2.89
N LEU A 171 33.46 6.54 2.38
CA LEU A 171 34.75 6.00 2.79
C LEU A 171 35.12 6.42 4.23
N ALA A 172 34.69 7.61 4.67
CA ALA A 172 34.97 8.18 5.99
C ALA A 172 33.97 7.77 7.10
N ARG A 173 32.91 7.02 6.76
CA ARG A 173 31.96 6.48 7.76
C ARG A 173 32.63 5.39 8.63
N ARG A 174 32.12 5.13 9.83
CA ARG A 174 32.65 4.10 10.77
C ARG A 174 32.80 2.70 10.13
N GLY A 175 32.07 2.39 9.06
CA GLY A 175 32.19 1.13 8.30
C GLY A 175 33.19 1.15 7.13
N GLY A 176 33.92 2.25 6.90
CA GLY A 176 35.02 2.36 5.94
C GLY A 176 34.74 1.79 4.54
N LEU A 177 35.58 0.84 4.11
CA LEU A 177 35.45 0.16 2.81
C LEU A 177 34.15 -0.64 2.66
N GLY A 178 33.55 -1.13 3.75
CA GLY A 178 32.29 -1.87 3.74
C GLY A 178 31.10 -0.96 3.42
N SER A 179 31.03 0.21 4.06
CA SER A 179 30.03 1.23 3.76
C SER A 179 30.16 1.76 2.34
N PHE A 180 31.39 1.96 1.85
CA PHE A 180 31.63 2.34 0.47
C PHE A 180 31.21 1.27 -0.54
N ALA A 181 31.49 -0.01 -0.27
CA ALA A 181 31.09 -1.10 -1.16
C ALA A 181 29.57 -1.25 -1.26
N THR A 182 28.86 -1.07 -0.14
CA THR A 182 27.39 -1.09 -0.08
C THR A 182 26.79 0.05 -0.89
N TRP A 183 27.21 1.29 -0.60
CA TRP A 183 26.81 2.48 -1.36
C TRP A 183 27.09 2.34 -2.86
N LEU A 184 28.26 1.79 -3.23
CA LEU A 184 28.65 1.62 -4.63
C LEU A 184 27.76 0.61 -5.34
N TYR A 185 27.36 -0.47 -4.66
CA TYR A 185 26.47 -1.48 -5.21
C TYR A 185 25.04 -0.95 -5.32
N GLU A 186 24.52 -0.28 -4.28
CA GLU A 186 23.22 0.39 -4.30
C GLU A 186 23.15 1.45 -5.41
N SER A 187 24.15 2.33 -5.51
CA SER A 187 24.23 3.34 -6.57
C SER A 187 24.32 2.72 -7.97
N TYR A 188 24.94 1.54 -8.09
CA TYR A 188 25.00 0.77 -9.32
C TYR A 188 23.63 0.17 -9.68
N LEU A 189 22.87 -0.32 -8.70
CA LEU A 189 21.51 -0.81 -8.88
C LEU A 189 20.51 0.33 -9.16
N GLU A 190 20.62 1.47 -8.47
CA GLU A 190 19.78 2.67 -8.69
C GLU A 190 19.94 3.25 -10.10
N ARG A 191 21.19 3.36 -10.59
CA ARG A 191 21.47 3.76 -11.98
C ARG A 191 20.65 2.94 -12.98
N ASN A 192 20.54 1.69 -12.64
CA ASN A 192 20.02 0.61 -13.43
C ASN A 192 18.48 0.53 -13.27
N ALA A 193 17.94 0.93 -12.11
CA ALA A 193 16.53 1.09 -11.81
C ALA A 193 15.85 2.30 -12.49
N GLU A 194 16.59 3.18 -13.18
CA GLU A 194 16.02 4.21 -14.08
C GLU A 194 15.08 3.62 -15.15
N GLN A 195 15.14 2.30 -15.35
CA GLN A 195 14.23 1.53 -16.19
C GLN A 195 12.84 1.27 -15.62
N LEU A 196 12.65 1.46 -14.31
CA LEU A 196 11.38 1.30 -13.59
C LEU A 196 10.92 2.67 -13.03
N SER A 197 11.29 3.78 -13.68
CA SER A 197 10.86 5.11 -13.27
C SER A 197 9.37 5.33 -13.52
N TYR A 198 8.76 6.24 -12.75
CA TYR A 198 7.36 6.61 -12.96
C TYR A 198 7.11 7.23 -14.35
N GLU A 199 8.03 8.05 -14.85
CA GLU A 199 7.93 8.59 -16.22
C GLU A 199 7.83 7.47 -17.27
N ARG A 200 8.59 6.38 -17.07
CA ARG A 200 8.51 5.21 -17.94
C ARG A 200 7.23 4.42 -17.71
N TRP A 201 6.80 4.26 -16.46
CA TRP A 201 5.50 3.66 -16.12
C TRP A 201 4.36 4.35 -16.85
N VAL A 202 4.31 5.69 -16.82
CA VAL A 202 3.33 6.51 -17.55
C VAL A 202 3.38 6.21 -19.04
N LYS A 203 4.53 6.30 -19.70
CA LYS A 203 4.66 6.02 -21.15
C LYS A 203 4.13 4.64 -21.55
N LEU A 204 4.14 3.68 -20.64
CA LEU A 204 3.82 2.29 -20.92
C LEU A 204 2.37 1.94 -20.60
N PHE A 205 1.84 2.43 -19.48
CA PHE A 205 0.56 2.00 -18.92
C PHE A 205 -0.50 3.10 -18.87
N ASP A 206 -0.11 4.36 -19.02
CA ASP A 206 -1.03 5.49 -19.24
C ASP A 206 -1.48 5.53 -20.71
N ARG A 207 -1.99 4.41 -21.22
CA ARG A 207 -2.45 4.31 -22.61
C ARG A 207 -3.93 4.68 -22.68
N ARG A 208 -4.24 5.56 -23.62
CA ARG A 208 -5.62 5.87 -24.00
C ARG A 208 -6.21 4.68 -24.74
N SER A 209 -7.43 4.33 -24.41
CA SER A 209 -8.30 3.50 -25.23
C SER A 209 -8.41 4.14 -26.63
N GLU A 210 -8.29 3.31 -27.67
CA GLU A 210 -8.30 3.80 -29.06
C GLU A 210 -9.63 4.47 -29.43
N ARG A 211 -10.72 4.12 -28.75
CA ARG A 211 -12.05 4.75 -28.89
C ARG A 211 -12.94 4.46 -27.67
N PHE A 212 -13.59 5.49 -27.12
CA PHE A 212 -14.69 5.31 -26.17
C PHE A 212 -15.98 4.94 -26.90
N ASP A 213 -16.60 3.82 -26.50
CA ASP A 213 -17.90 3.38 -27.03
C ASP A 213 -19.02 3.68 -26.03
N ALA A 214 -19.57 4.89 -26.14
CA ALA A 214 -20.71 5.33 -25.33
C ALA A 214 -21.96 4.46 -25.54
N ALA A 215 -22.15 3.91 -26.75
CA ALA A 215 -23.31 3.07 -27.04
C ALA A 215 -23.20 1.73 -26.32
N ALA A 216 -22.02 1.10 -26.35
CA ALA A 216 -21.77 -0.13 -25.59
C ALA A 216 -21.96 0.09 -24.08
N LEU A 217 -21.45 1.21 -23.53
CA LEU A 217 -21.64 1.52 -22.12
C LEU A 217 -23.12 1.76 -21.77
N ALA A 218 -23.88 2.45 -22.64
CA ALA A 218 -25.30 2.70 -22.44
C ALA A 218 -26.12 1.40 -22.46
N VAL A 219 -25.82 0.50 -23.42
CA VAL A 219 -26.44 -0.84 -23.48
C VAL A 219 -26.15 -1.63 -22.20
N ARG A 220 -24.90 -1.58 -21.71
CA ARG A 220 -24.51 -2.24 -20.45
C ARG A 220 -25.21 -1.64 -19.23
N SER A 221 -25.40 -0.32 -19.21
CA SER A 221 -26.03 0.43 -18.10
C SER A 221 -27.50 0.09 -17.89
N GLN A 222 -28.24 -0.21 -18.97
CA GLN A 222 -29.71 -0.34 -18.95
C GLN A 222 -30.43 0.90 -18.36
N ARG A 223 -29.72 2.02 -18.22
CA ARG A 223 -30.12 3.29 -17.63
C ARG A 223 -29.39 4.43 -18.36
N PRO A 224 -29.90 5.68 -18.29
CA PRO A 224 -29.17 6.84 -18.79
C PRO A 224 -27.76 6.91 -18.20
N LEU A 225 -26.79 7.26 -19.05
CA LEU A 225 -25.40 7.43 -18.63
C LEU A 225 -25.27 8.67 -17.72
N PRO A 226 -24.43 8.61 -16.67
CA PRO A 226 -24.33 9.69 -15.68
C PRO A 226 -23.75 10.97 -16.29
N ARG A 227 -24.42 12.11 -16.08
CA ARG A 227 -23.89 13.40 -16.48
C ARG A 227 -23.03 14.02 -15.37
N PHE A 228 -21.84 14.50 -15.70
CA PHE A 228 -20.97 15.20 -14.75
C PHE A 228 -21.07 16.73 -14.87
N SER A 229 -21.17 17.43 -13.74
CA SER A 229 -20.89 18.87 -13.64
C SER A 229 -19.49 19.03 -13.04
N VAL A 230 -18.53 19.47 -13.85
CA VAL A 230 -17.17 19.75 -13.38
C VAL A 230 -17.15 21.15 -12.78
N LEU A 231 -16.82 21.30 -11.50
CA LEU A 231 -16.74 22.60 -10.83
C LEU A 231 -15.32 23.13 -10.87
N ILE A 232 -15.16 24.39 -11.27
CA ILE A 232 -13.88 25.10 -11.21
C ILE A 232 -14.07 26.45 -10.50
N PRO A 233 -13.73 26.57 -9.21
CA PRO A 233 -13.52 27.88 -8.60
C PRO A 233 -12.24 28.51 -9.16
N THR A 234 -12.30 29.75 -9.64
CA THR A 234 -11.19 30.42 -10.35
C THR A 234 -10.82 31.74 -9.69
N PHE A 235 -9.53 31.99 -9.45
CA PHE A 235 -9.06 33.29 -8.98
C PHE A 235 -7.67 33.62 -9.53
N ASN A 236 -7.56 34.65 -10.38
CA ASN A 236 -6.29 35.22 -10.86
C ASN A 236 -5.30 34.22 -11.48
N THR A 237 -5.80 33.08 -11.96
CA THR A 237 -5.01 32.00 -12.53
C THR A 237 -4.22 32.49 -13.74
N PRO A 238 -2.91 32.21 -13.86
CA PRO A 238 -2.14 32.53 -15.05
C PRO A 238 -2.78 31.92 -16.31
N GLU A 239 -2.88 32.71 -17.39
CA GLU A 239 -3.59 32.34 -18.62
C GLU A 239 -3.22 30.95 -19.15
N ARG A 240 -1.91 30.64 -19.17
CA ARG A 240 -1.41 29.33 -19.62
C ARG A 240 -2.02 28.17 -18.84
N TRP A 241 -2.14 28.29 -17.52
CA TRP A 241 -2.62 27.21 -16.66
C TRP A 241 -4.14 27.09 -16.71
N LEU A 242 -4.84 28.23 -16.73
CA LEU A 242 -6.29 28.24 -16.92
C LEU A 242 -6.67 27.57 -18.24
N ARG A 243 -6.00 27.91 -19.34
CA ARG A 243 -6.24 27.28 -20.65
C ARG A 243 -5.97 25.77 -20.63
N ARG A 244 -4.85 25.32 -20.04
CA ARG A 244 -4.56 23.88 -19.90
C ARG A 244 -5.64 23.14 -19.09
N CYS A 245 -6.10 23.73 -17.99
CA CYS A 245 -7.18 23.19 -17.18
C CYS A 245 -8.46 23.01 -18.03
N LEU A 246 -8.92 24.08 -18.68
CA LEU A 246 -10.13 24.06 -19.51
C LEU A 246 -10.00 23.12 -20.72
N ASP A 247 -8.85 23.10 -21.38
CA ASP A 247 -8.56 22.19 -22.50
C ASP A 247 -8.57 20.72 -22.04
N SER A 248 -8.14 20.41 -20.82
CA SER A 248 -8.19 19.04 -20.27
C SER A 248 -9.62 18.51 -20.08
N VAL A 249 -10.58 19.40 -19.78
CA VAL A 249 -12.01 19.05 -19.72
C VAL A 249 -12.59 18.92 -21.13
N LEU A 250 -12.25 19.82 -22.06
CA LEU A 250 -12.70 19.71 -23.45
C LEU A 250 -12.18 18.43 -24.14
N ALA A 251 -11.01 17.95 -23.73
CA ALA A 251 -10.38 16.74 -24.25
C ALA A 251 -10.94 15.43 -23.66
N GLN A 252 -11.93 15.49 -22.77
CA GLN A 252 -12.53 14.29 -22.19
C GLN A 252 -13.17 13.42 -23.28
N THR A 253 -12.85 12.12 -23.29
CA THR A 253 -13.44 11.13 -24.21
C THR A 253 -14.92 10.89 -23.91
N TYR A 254 -15.31 11.03 -22.65
CA TYR A 254 -16.68 10.94 -22.22
C TYR A 254 -17.47 12.20 -22.61
N PRO A 255 -18.64 12.09 -23.28
CA PRO A 255 -19.32 13.27 -23.84
C PRO A 255 -20.31 13.94 -22.87
N HIS A 256 -20.80 13.24 -21.85
CA HIS A 256 -21.88 13.72 -20.97
C HIS A 256 -21.35 14.52 -19.78
N TRP A 257 -20.90 15.73 -20.06
CA TRP A 257 -20.46 16.66 -19.02
C TRP A 257 -20.90 18.09 -19.31
N GLU A 258 -20.85 18.92 -18.27
CA GLU A 258 -20.86 20.39 -18.36
C GLU A 258 -19.78 20.96 -17.45
N LEU A 259 -19.28 22.14 -17.80
CA LEU A 259 -18.24 22.84 -17.06
C LEU A 259 -18.86 24.05 -16.36
N CYS A 260 -18.79 24.06 -15.04
CA CYS A 260 -19.40 25.06 -14.16
C CYS A 260 -18.30 25.87 -13.47
N ILE A 261 -18.06 27.07 -13.96
CA ILE A 261 -16.94 27.91 -13.51
C ILE A 261 -17.47 29.08 -12.68
N ALA A 262 -16.83 29.39 -11.56
CA ALA A 262 -17.06 30.62 -10.83
C ALA A 262 -15.75 31.41 -10.71
N ASP A 263 -15.73 32.61 -11.28
CA ASP A 263 -14.64 33.58 -11.12
C ASP A 263 -14.85 34.35 -9.80
N ASP A 264 -13.90 34.21 -8.87
CA ASP A 264 -13.88 34.85 -7.55
C ASP A 264 -13.47 36.33 -7.62
N ALA A 265 -14.10 37.09 -8.51
CA ALA A 265 -13.78 38.49 -8.78
C ALA A 265 -12.29 38.72 -9.09
N SER A 266 -11.74 37.95 -10.05
CA SER A 266 -10.36 38.13 -10.54
C SER A 266 -10.12 39.57 -11.00
N ASP A 267 -8.97 40.12 -10.60
CA ASP A 267 -8.51 41.44 -11.04
C ASP A 267 -7.68 41.37 -12.33
N ARG A 268 -7.25 40.17 -12.72
CA ARG A 268 -6.53 39.92 -13.96
C ARG A 268 -7.48 39.89 -15.16
N PRO A 269 -7.40 40.84 -16.12
CA PRO A 269 -8.37 40.94 -17.22
C PRO A 269 -8.40 39.71 -18.13
N HIS A 270 -7.28 39.00 -18.25
CA HIS A 270 -7.19 37.81 -19.12
C HIS A 270 -8.10 36.68 -18.63
N VAL A 271 -8.38 36.57 -17.33
CA VAL A 271 -9.23 35.48 -16.79
C VAL A 271 -10.61 35.55 -17.43
N ARG A 272 -11.28 36.71 -17.34
CA ARG A 272 -12.62 36.89 -17.95
C ARG A 272 -12.60 36.72 -19.46
N LYS A 273 -11.55 37.18 -20.13
CA LYS A 273 -11.38 36.99 -21.58
C LYS A 273 -11.32 35.50 -21.95
N VAL A 274 -10.53 34.71 -21.22
CA VAL A 274 -10.42 33.26 -21.42
C VAL A 274 -11.75 32.57 -21.13
N LEU A 275 -12.42 32.90 -20.02
CA LEU A 275 -13.71 32.29 -19.69
C LEU A 275 -14.78 32.55 -20.76
N ALA A 276 -14.87 33.80 -21.25
CA ALA A 276 -15.79 34.16 -22.33
C ALA A 276 -15.46 33.43 -23.65
N GLU A 277 -14.16 33.31 -23.98
CA GLU A 277 -13.70 32.58 -25.16
C GLU A 277 -14.12 31.10 -25.13
N TYR A 278 -13.92 30.41 -24.00
CA TYR A 278 -14.28 28.99 -23.86
C TYR A 278 -15.80 28.77 -23.82
N ALA A 279 -16.56 29.66 -23.18
CA ALA A 279 -18.02 29.62 -23.18
C ALA A 279 -18.62 29.83 -24.58
N ALA A 280 -17.99 30.66 -25.42
CA ALA A 280 -18.39 30.83 -26.82
C ALA A 280 -17.99 29.62 -27.69
N ARG A 281 -16.90 28.92 -27.34
CA ARG A 281 -16.36 27.77 -28.07
C ARG A 281 -17.17 26.49 -27.86
N ASP A 282 -17.70 26.26 -26.66
CA ASP A 282 -18.47 25.05 -26.33
C ASP A 282 -19.65 25.39 -25.41
N SER A 283 -20.87 25.12 -25.87
CA SER A 283 -22.12 25.39 -25.15
C SER A 283 -22.24 24.68 -23.79
N ARG A 284 -21.42 23.66 -23.52
CA ARG A 284 -21.36 22.97 -22.24
C ARG A 284 -20.58 23.76 -21.18
N VAL A 285 -19.85 24.80 -21.58
CA VAL A 285 -19.07 25.65 -20.68
C VAL A 285 -19.89 26.84 -20.23
N ARG A 286 -20.09 26.96 -18.91
CA ARG A 286 -20.85 28.03 -18.27
C ARG A 286 -20.02 28.64 -17.15
N TYR A 287 -20.03 29.95 -17.06
CA TYR A 287 -19.34 30.66 -15.98
C TYR A 287 -20.20 31.76 -15.36
N VAL A 288 -19.91 32.06 -14.10
CA VAL A 288 -20.42 33.22 -13.36
C VAL A 288 -19.25 34.02 -12.82
N VAL A 289 -19.38 35.34 -12.80
CA VAL A 289 -18.42 36.24 -12.14
C VAL A 289 -19.05 36.70 -10.83
N ARG A 290 -18.38 36.42 -9.71
CA ARG A 290 -18.85 36.87 -8.41
C ARG A 290 -18.67 38.39 -8.28
N PRO A 291 -19.59 39.11 -7.61
CA PRO A 291 -19.51 40.55 -7.46
C PRO A 291 -18.35 40.99 -6.54
N GLU A 292 -17.98 40.13 -5.59
CA GLU A 292 -16.93 40.36 -4.60
C GLU A 292 -16.18 39.05 -4.32
N ARG A 293 -15.00 39.14 -3.69
CA ARG A 293 -14.17 37.98 -3.32
C ARG A 293 -14.76 37.24 -2.13
N GLY A 294 -14.74 35.91 -2.16
CA GLY A 294 -15.39 35.05 -1.15
C GLY A 294 -14.66 33.74 -0.90
N HIS A 295 -13.40 33.64 -1.36
CA HIS A 295 -12.53 32.48 -1.19
C HIS A 295 -13.09 31.21 -1.83
N ILE A 296 -12.36 30.11 -1.66
CA ILE A 296 -12.63 28.85 -2.37
C ILE A 296 -14.00 28.25 -2.04
N SER A 297 -14.47 28.36 -0.79
CA SER A 297 -15.76 27.77 -0.35
C SER A 297 -16.95 28.45 -1.03
N ALA A 298 -17.08 29.78 -0.92
CA ALA A 298 -18.18 30.52 -1.54
C ALA A 298 -18.10 30.48 -3.07
N THR A 299 -16.89 30.47 -3.63
CA THR A 299 -16.68 30.35 -5.07
C THR A 299 -17.10 28.98 -5.59
N SER A 300 -16.73 27.90 -4.89
CA SER A 300 -17.14 26.55 -5.25
C SER A 300 -18.66 26.38 -5.13
N ASN A 301 -19.30 26.99 -4.13
CA ASN A 301 -20.77 27.02 -4.04
C ASN A 301 -21.41 27.81 -5.19
N SER A 302 -20.81 28.91 -5.63
CA SER A 302 -21.27 29.67 -6.80
C SER A 302 -21.21 28.81 -8.07
N ALA A 303 -20.13 28.05 -8.25
CA ALA A 303 -20.03 27.08 -9.34
C ALA A 303 -21.07 25.95 -9.20
N LEU A 304 -21.31 25.44 -7.99
CA LEU A 304 -22.32 24.41 -7.71
C LEU A 304 -23.74 24.86 -8.06
N THR A 305 -24.07 26.17 -7.98
CA THR A 305 -25.37 26.68 -8.42
C THR A 305 -25.62 26.49 -9.92
N LEU A 306 -24.56 26.41 -10.73
CA LEU A 306 -24.66 26.19 -12.16
C LEU A 306 -24.89 24.70 -12.51
N ALA A 307 -24.57 23.78 -11.60
CA ALA A 307 -24.57 22.34 -11.82
C ALA A 307 -25.97 21.74 -12.04
N ARG A 308 -26.11 20.91 -13.08
CA ARG A 308 -27.31 20.21 -13.52
C ARG A 308 -27.08 18.72 -13.82
N GLY A 309 -25.85 18.23 -13.70
CA GLY A 309 -25.51 16.81 -13.85
C GLY A 309 -26.00 15.96 -12.69
N ASP A 310 -25.84 14.64 -12.81
CA ASP A 310 -26.14 13.68 -11.74
C ASP A 310 -25.04 13.65 -10.68
N TYR A 311 -23.81 13.90 -11.12
CA TYR A 311 -22.60 13.91 -10.30
C TYR A 311 -21.82 15.21 -10.50
N VAL A 312 -21.12 15.61 -9.45
CA VAL A 312 -20.22 16.75 -9.39
C VAL A 312 -18.79 16.23 -9.35
N ALA A 313 -17.93 16.71 -10.24
CA ALA A 313 -16.49 16.43 -10.21
C ALA A 313 -15.71 17.69 -9.83
N LEU A 314 -14.77 17.58 -8.91
CA LEU A 314 -13.94 18.71 -8.46
C LEU A 314 -12.65 18.83 -9.30
N LEU A 315 -12.33 20.05 -9.72
CA LEU A 315 -11.11 20.37 -10.45
C LEU A 315 -10.61 21.78 -10.09
N ASP A 316 -9.35 21.87 -9.69
CA ASP A 316 -8.70 23.16 -9.44
C ASP A 316 -8.33 23.85 -10.75
N HIS A 317 -8.43 25.18 -10.76
CA HIS A 317 -8.35 26.02 -11.96
C HIS A 317 -7.01 25.98 -12.69
N ASP A 318 -5.97 25.45 -12.07
CA ASP A 318 -4.63 25.28 -12.62
C ASP A 318 -4.22 23.81 -12.80
N ASP A 319 -5.06 22.85 -12.43
CA ASP A 319 -4.77 21.43 -12.59
C ASP A 319 -5.32 20.85 -13.90
N GLU A 320 -4.98 19.60 -14.20
CA GLU A 320 -5.40 18.91 -15.42
C GLU A 320 -6.03 17.55 -15.10
N LEU A 321 -7.10 17.21 -15.81
CA LEU A 321 -7.66 15.86 -15.80
C LEU A 321 -7.00 14.98 -16.86
N HIS A 322 -6.85 13.70 -16.54
CA HIS A 322 -6.58 12.70 -17.56
C HIS A 322 -7.75 12.67 -18.57
N PRO A 323 -7.52 12.52 -19.89
CA PRO A 323 -8.58 12.54 -20.91
C PRO A 323 -9.70 11.51 -20.74
N GLU A 324 -9.45 10.45 -19.97
CA GLU A 324 -10.44 9.40 -19.67
C GLU A 324 -10.98 9.51 -18.24
N ALA A 325 -10.74 10.61 -17.53
CA ALA A 325 -11.14 10.78 -16.14
C ALA A 325 -12.64 10.58 -15.95
N LEU A 326 -13.46 11.31 -16.72
CA LEU A 326 -14.92 11.20 -16.62
C LEU A 326 -15.45 9.87 -17.18
N GLN A 327 -14.75 9.27 -18.15
CA GLN A 327 -15.07 7.96 -18.68
C GLN A 327 -14.92 6.88 -17.60
N ALA A 328 -13.76 6.83 -16.94
CA ALA A 328 -13.49 5.85 -15.91
C ALA A 328 -14.44 5.97 -14.72
N MET A 329 -14.82 7.21 -14.35
CA MET A 329 -15.83 7.45 -13.32
C MET A 329 -17.22 6.98 -13.76
N ALA A 330 -17.61 7.22 -15.03
CA ALA A 330 -18.88 6.73 -15.57
C ALA A 330 -18.93 5.20 -15.60
N GLU A 331 -17.85 4.55 -16.03
CA GLU A 331 -17.73 3.09 -16.06
C GLU A 331 -17.92 2.50 -14.66
N ALA A 332 -17.26 3.07 -13.65
CA ALA A 332 -17.40 2.66 -12.26
C ALA A 332 -18.84 2.83 -11.72
N ILE A 333 -19.51 3.94 -12.05
CA ILE A 333 -20.91 4.19 -11.67
C ILE A 333 -21.86 3.21 -12.38
N VAL A 334 -21.63 2.92 -13.65
CA VAL A 334 -22.43 1.95 -14.41
C VAL A 334 -22.25 0.54 -13.85
N GLU A 335 -21.03 0.18 -13.45
CA GLU A 335 -20.75 -1.12 -12.82
C GLU A 335 -21.34 -1.25 -11.41
N ASN A 336 -21.40 -0.15 -10.66
CA ASN A 336 -22.04 -0.10 -9.36
C ASN A 336 -22.89 1.17 -9.19
N PRO A 337 -24.18 1.14 -9.58
CA PRO A 337 -25.08 2.30 -9.48
C PRO A 337 -25.38 2.78 -8.06
N ARG A 338 -24.92 2.07 -7.02
CA ARG A 338 -25.03 2.50 -5.62
C ARG A 338 -23.98 3.55 -5.24
N LEU A 339 -22.94 3.72 -6.06
CA LEU A 339 -21.89 4.69 -5.78
C LEU A 339 -22.44 6.11 -5.80
N LYS A 340 -22.26 6.82 -4.69
CA LYS A 340 -22.59 8.23 -4.52
C LYS A 340 -21.36 9.10 -4.34
N LEU A 341 -20.22 8.49 -4.00
CA LEU A 341 -18.94 9.14 -3.82
C LEU A 341 -17.88 8.31 -4.54
N LEU A 342 -17.03 8.95 -5.35
CA LEU A 342 -15.90 8.29 -6.00
C LEU A 342 -14.65 9.16 -5.92
N TYR A 343 -13.49 8.53 -5.92
CA TYR A 343 -12.19 9.18 -6.02
C TYR A 343 -11.23 8.33 -6.84
N SER A 344 -10.19 8.96 -7.38
CA SER A 344 -9.15 8.29 -8.16
C SER A 344 -7.76 8.46 -7.55
N ASP A 345 -6.78 7.70 -8.07
CA ASP A 345 -5.38 8.03 -7.86
C ASP A 345 -5.03 9.37 -8.55
N GLU A 346 -3.95 9.98 -8.10
CA GLU A 346 -3.44 11.25 -8.61
C GLU A 346 -1.91 11.25 -8.67
N ASP A 347 -1.33 12.17 -9.41
CA ASP A 347 0.10 12.44 -9.38
C ASP A 347 0.38 13.93 -9.49
N LYS A 348 1.66 14.31 -9.44
CA LYS A 348 2.08 15.68 -9.66
C LYS A 348 2.54 15.91 -11.09
N ILE A 349 2.28 17.10 -11.61
CA ILE A 349 2.76 17.55 -12.91
C ILE A 349 3.52 18.87 -12.79
N ASP A 350 4.71 18.94 -13.37
CA ASP A 350 5.53 20.15 -13.32
C ASP A 350 5.15 21.19 -14.39
N ALA A 351 5.87 22.31 -14.43
CA ALA A 351 5.67 23.38 -15.41
C ALA A 351 5.97 22.96 -16.87
N HIS A 352 6.69 21.85 -17.07
CA HIS A 352 7.04 21.29 -18.39
C HIS A 352 6.08 20.18 -18.83
N GLY A 353 5.14 19.78 -17.97
CA GLY A 353 4.20 18.70 -18.24
C GLY A 353 4.76 17.31 -17.91
N VAL A 354 5.87 17.23 -17.17
CA VAL A 354 6.44 15.95 -16.71
C VAL A 354 5.72 15.53 -15.44
N ARG A 355 5.22 14.28 -15.43
CA ARG A 355 4.50 13.66 -14.33
C ARG A 355 5.46 12.96 -13.36
N PHE A 356 5.25 13.12 -12.05
CA PHE A 356 6.10 12.57 -10.98
C PHE A 356 5.32 12.39 -9.67
N GLU A 357 5.92 11.70 -8.68
CA GLU A 357 5.33 11.46 -7.34
C GLU A 357 3.86 10.97 -7.39
N PRO A 358 3.59 9.76 -7.91
CA PRO A 358 2.24 9.22 -7.89
C PRO A 358 1.74 8.99 -6.47
N TYR A 359 0.49 9.36 -6.21
CA TYR A 359 -0.26 8.91 -5.06
C TYR A 359 -1.19 7.76 -5.47
N PHE A 360 -0.69 6.54 -5.31
CA PHE A 360 -1.51 5.34 -5.38
C PHE A 360 -2.21 5.09 -4.06
N LYS A 361 -3.51 5.37 -4.03
CA LYS A 361 -4.37 5.38 -2.85
C LYS A 361 -4.85 3.97 -2.53
N ALA A 362 -5.14 3.73 -1.26
CA ALA A 362 -5.89 2.54 -0.85
C ALA A 362 -7.38 2.73 -1.21
N ASP A 363 -8.14 1.65 -1.14
CA ASP A 363 -9.60 1.74 -1.09
C ASP A 363 -10.05 2.45 0.19
N TRP A 364 -11.37 2.70 0.31
CA TRP A 364 -11.95 3.53 1.34
C TRP A 364 -11.41 3.18 2.74
N ASN A 365 -10.68 4.12 3.33
CA ASN A 365 -9.98 3.94 4.60
C ASN A 365 -10.25 5.17 5.48
N LEU A 366 -11.29 5.09 6.30
CA LEU A 366 -11.73 6.20 7.16
C LEU A 366 -10.65 6.64 8.15
N ASP A 367 -9.88 5.68 8.69
CA ASP A 367 -8.81 6.00 9.65
C ASP A 367 -7.65 6.74 8.97
N LEU A 368 -7.30 6.32 7.75
CA LEU A 368 -6.36 7.05 6.92
C LEU A 368 -6.89 8.45 6.59
N LEU A 369 -8.17 8.56 6.19
CA LEU A 369 -8.84 9.83 5.90
C LEU A 369 -8.84 10.79 7.09
N ARG A 370 -8.87 10.29 8.33
CA ARG A 370 -8.78 11.11 9.55
C ARG A 370 -7.36 11.56 9.86
N GLY A 371 -6.35 10.85 9.37
CA GLY A 371 -4.94 11.21 9.52
C GLY A 371 -4.42 12.09 8.39
N HIS A 372 -4.95 11.94 7.18
CA HIS A 372 -4.53 12.65 5.96
C HIS A 372 -5.66 12.58 4.92
N ASN A 373 -5.91 13.65 4.15
CA ASN A 373 -6.97 13.66 3.15
C ASN A 373 -6.66 12.71 1.96
N CYS A 374 -6.93 11.42 2.12
CA CYS A 374 -6.68 10.42 1.09
C CYS A 374 -7.77 10.34 0.02
N PHE A 375 -8.88 11.06 0.19
CA PHE A 375 -9.91 11.20 -0.85
C PHE A 375 -9.44 12.25 -1.87
N SER A 376 -9.03 13.43 -1.38
CA SER A 376 -8.37 14.50 -2.15
C SER A 376 -9.14 14.83 -3.43
N HIS A 377 -8.39 15.09 -4.49
CA HIS A 377 -8.88 15.49 -5.80
C HIS A 377 -9.36 14.29 -6.63
N LEU A 378 -9.72 14.64 -7.86
CA LEU A 378 -10.91 14.12 -8.54
C LEU A 378 -11.92 13.45 -7.61
N GLY A 379 -12.38 14.20 -6.61
CA GLY A 379 -13.53 13.83 -5.83
C GLY A 379 -14.79 13.97 -6.68
N VAL A 380 -15.56 12.90 -6.79
CA VAL A 380 -16.83 12.85 -7.51
C VAL A 380 -17.96 12.57 -6.52
N TYR A 381 -18.95 13.45 -6.50
CA TYR A 381 -20.04 13.45 -5.54
C TYR A 381 -21.37 13.42 -6.26
N SER A 382 -22.34 12.62 -5.80
CA SER A 382 -23.72 12.77 -6.27
C SER A 382 -24.20 14.20 -5.99
N LEU A 383 -24.75 14.87 -7.00
CA LEU A 383 -25.20 16.26 -6.88
C LEU A 383 -26.29 16.40 -5.81
N GLU A 384 -27.21 15.43 -5.75
CA GLU A 384 -28.26 15.36 -4.74
C GLU A 384 -27.68 15.30 -3.32
N LEU A 385 -26.72 14.39 -3.09
CA LEU A 385 -26.06 14.23 -1.80
C LEU A 385 -25.33 15.52 -1.40
N MET A 386 -24.54 16.10 -2.31
CA MET A 386 -23.78 17.32 -2.07
C MET A 386 -24.69 18.49 -1.69
N ARG A 387 -25.84 18.63 -2.35
CA ARG A 387 -26.87 19.63 -2.00
C ARG A 387 -27.51 19.33 -0.64
N SER A 388 -27.81 18.07 -0.34
CA SER A 388 -28.44 17.67 0.92
C SER A 388 -27.59 17.98 2.16
N VAL A 389 -26.26 18.02 2.00
CA VAL A 389 -25.32 18.40 3.08
C VAL A 389 -24.96 19.90 3.08
N GLY A 390 -25.56 20.70 2.19
CA GLY A 390 -25.36 22.15 2.13
C GLY A 390 -24.14 22.63 1.35
N GLY A 391 -23.53 21.80 0.51
CA GLY A 391 -22.35 22.19 -0.29
C GLY A 391 -21.09 22.40 0.54
N PHE A 392 -20.25 23.36 0.13
CA PHE A 392 -19.01 23.74 0.82
C PHE A 392 -19.30 24.72 1.96
N ARG A 393 -18.65 24.54 3.12
CA ARG A 393 -18.82 25.44 4.26
C ARG A 393 -17.72 26.49 4.29
N GLU A 394 -18.12 27.76 4.44
CA GLU A 394 -17.19 28.86 4.68
C GLU A 394 -16.51 28.73 6.06
N GLY A 395 -15.26 29.19 6.15
CA GLY A 395 -14.42 29.07 7.34
C GLY A 395 -13.63 27.76 7.44
N LEU A 396 -13.62 26.97 6.36
CA LEU A 396 -12.80 25.75 6.20
C LEU A 396 -11.93 25.81 4.96
N GLU A 397 -11.62 27.02 4.48
CA GLU A 397 -10.78 27.25 3.33
C GLU A 397 -9.44 26.50 3.48
N GLY A 398 -9.00 25.85 2.42
CA GLY A 398 -7.83 24.97 2.40
C GLY A 398 -8.10 23.53 2.87
N SER A 399 -9.30 23.23 3.37
CA SER A 399 -9.75 21.86 3.73
C SER A 399 -11.26 21.66 3.55
N GLN A 400 -11.88 22.49 2.70
CA GLN A 400 -13.32 22.49 2.44
C GLN A 400 -13.78 21.18 1.77
N ASP A 401 -12.92 20.55 0.99
CA ASP A 401 -13.09 19.25 0.36
C ASP A 401 -13.04 18.11 1.40
N TRP A 402 -12.09 18.19 2.35
CA TRP A 402 -11.96 17.24 3.46
C TRP A 402 -13.19 17.27 4.38
N ASP A 403 -13.70 18.46 4.68
CA ASP A 403 -14.98 18.61 5.38
C ASP A 403 -16.15 18.01 4.59
N LEU A 404 -16.23 18.31 3.29
CA LEU A 404 -17.31 17.84 2.44
C LEU A 404 -17.34 16.31 2.38
N ILE A 405 -16.19 15.64 2.24
CA ILE A 405 -16.15 14.18 2.20
C ILE A 405 -16.61 13.57 3.53
N PHE A 406 -16.25 14.13 4.69
CA PHE A 406 -16.76 13.62 5.97
C PHE A 406 -18.29 13.71 6.04
N ARG A 407 -18.85 14.90 5.79
CA ARG A 407 -20.30 15.10 5.84
C ARG A 407 -21.05 14.22 4.83
N CYS A 408 -20.51 14.02 3.64
CA CYS A 408 -21.11 13.13 2.65
C CYS A 408 -21.02 11.66 3.06
N ALA A 409 -19.84 11.19 3.50
CA ALA A 409 -19.62 9.80 3.89
C ALA A 409 -20.49 9.40 5.11
N GLU A 410 -20.70 10.32 6.05
CA GLU A 410 -21.62 10.17 7.19
C GLU A 410 -23.07 9.85 6.76
N ARG A 411 -23.48 10.23 5.54
CA ARG A 411 -24.87 10.08 5.06
C ARG A 411 -25.12 8.82 4.23
N VAL A 412 -24.10 8.29 3.55
CA VAL A 412 -24.26 7.19 2.58
C VAL A 412 -23.56 5.89 2.97
N GLY A 413 -22.69 5.93 3.99
CA GLY A 413 -21.93 4.77 4.44
C GLY A 413 -20.87 4.29 3.43
N PRO A 414 -19.98 3.36 3.84
CA PRO A 414 -18.83 2.95 3.03
C PRO A 414 -19.20 2.22 1.74
N GLY A 415 -20.35 1.54 1.69
CA GLY A 415 -20.79 0.78 0.50
C GLY A 415 -21.16 1.64 -0.71
N ALA A 416 -21.35 2.95 -0.50
CA ALA A 416 -21.64 3.92 -1.55
C ALA A 416 -20.39 4.72 -1.98
N ILE A 417 -19.20 4.34 -1.51
CA ILE A 417 -17.92 5.01 -1.78
C ILE A 417 -17.03 4.11 -2.63
N GLY A 418 -16.57 4.62 -3.77
CA GLY A 418 -15.79 3.88 -4.76
C GLY A 418 -14.40 4.48 -4.98
N HIS A 419 -13.39 3.61 -5.08
CA HIS A 419 -12.06 4.00 -5.52
C HIS A 419 -11.79 3.46 -6.92
N VAL A 420 -11.39 4.35 -7.84
CA VAL A 420 -10.93 4.03 -9.19
C VAL A 420 -9.39 4.10 -9.21
N PRO A 421 -8.66 2.96 -9.16
CA PRO A 421 -7.20 2.93 -8.98
C PRO A 421 -6.43 3.26 -10.28
N ARG A 422 -6.73 4.42 -10.85
CA ARG A 422 -6.12 4.99 -12.04
C ARG A 422 -5.72 6.42 -11.74
N VAL A 423 -4.59 6.86 -12.27
CA VAL A 423 -4.15 8.26 -12.12
C VAL A 423 -4.96 9.13 -13.08
N LEU A 424 -6.03 9.74 -12.58
CA LEU A 424 -6.97 10.52 -13.40
C LEU A 424 -6.90 12.03 -13.14
N TYR A 425 -6.07 12.45 -12.19
CA TYR A 425 -5.85 13.84 -11.80
C TYR A 425 -4.36 14.16 -11.76
N HIS A 426 -3.98 15.32 -12.30
CA HIS A 426 -2.61 15.81 -12.34
C HIS A 426 -2.48 17.12 -11.59
N TRP A 427 -1.99 17.04 -10.36
CA TRP A 427 -1.85 18.18 -9.46
C TRP A 427 -0.61 19.01 -9.80
N ARG A 428 -0.79 20.28 -10.13
CA ARG A 428 0.30 21.11 -10.63
C ARG A 428 1.24 21.54 -9.52
N ALA A 429 2.50 21.15 -9.68
CA ALA A 429 3.60 21.50 -8.79
C ALA A 429 4.41 22.69 -9.36
N ILE A 430 3.97 23.91 -9.03
CA ILE A 430 4.61 25.18 -9.44
C ILE A 430 4.80 26.13 -8.26
N PRO A 431 5.72 27.12 -8.33
CA PRO A 431 5.91 28.09 -7.26
C PRO A 431 4.59 28.79 -6.89
N GLY A 432 4.23 28.76 -5.60
CA GLY A 432 2.94 29.25 -5.08
C GLY A 432 1.85 28.17 -4.97
N SER A 433 2.07 26.97 -5.51
CA SER A 433 1.17 25.82 -5.32
C SER A 433 1.41 25.13 -3.97
N THR A 434 0.32 24.68 -3.35
CA THR A 434 0.34 23.80 -2.17
C THR A 434 1.05 22.47 -2.45
N ALA A 435 1.15 22.03 -3.71
CA ALA A 435 1.88 20.82 -4.11
C ALA A 435 3.39 20.87 -3.82
N LEU A 436 3.99 22.06 -3.76
CA LEU A 436 5.43 22.28 -3.53
C LEU A 436 5.79 22.76 -2.12
N ALA A 437 4.82 23.23 -1.32
CA ALA A 437 5.12 23.78 0.01
C ALA A 437 3.94 23.64 0.98
N PRO A 438 3.87 22.56 1.78
CA PRO A 438 3.09 22.55 3.01
C PRO A 438 3.78 23.48 4.02
N GLY A 439 3.43 24.77 4.01
CA GLY A 439 4.02 25.75 4.94
C GLY A 439 3.77 25.40 6.42
N GLU A 440 4.61 25.96 7.30
CA GLU A 440 4.44 25.92 8.76
C GLU A 440 3.08 26.51 9.17
N LYS A 441 2.26 25.71 9.85
CA LYS A 441 0.90 26.03 10.34
C LYS A 441 0.09 26.95 9.42
N SER A 442 -0.08 26.51 8.16
CA SER A 442 -0.98 27.19 7.22
C SER A 442 -2.41 27.23 7.75
N TYR A 443 -3.21 28.22 7.31
CA TYR A 443 -4.64 28.26 7.62
C TYR A 443 -5.35 26.94 7.27
N ALA A 444 -4.91 26.27 6.20
CA ALA A 444 -5.39 24.94 5.79
C ALA A 444 -5.16 23.88 6.87
N HIS A 445 -4.04 23.93 7.62
CA HIS A 445 -3.79 23.02 8.74
C HIS A 445 -4.85 23.18 9.84
N VAL A 446 -5.18 24.42 10.19
CA VAL A 446 -6.19 24.75 11.20
C VAL A 446 -7.59 24.34 10.71
N SER A 447 -7.91 24.64 9.45
CA SER A 447 -9.17 24.20 8.82
C SER A 447 -9.30 22.67 8.82
N ALA A 448 -8.24 21.92 8.52
CA ALA A 448 -8.25 20.46 8.57
C ALA A 448 -8.50 19.93 9.98
N MET A 449 -7.82 20.46 11.00
CA MET A 449 -8.09 20.09 12.40
C MET A 449 -9.55 20.33 12.77
N ARG A 450 -10.10 21.47 12.36
CA ARG A 450 -11.50 21.80 12.61
C ARG A 450 -12.44 20.84 11.89
N ALA A 451 -12.20 20.51 10.63
CA ALA A 451 -13.00 19.55 9.86
C ALA A 451 -13.03 18.16 10.52
N ILE A 452 -11.86 17.64 10.91
CA ILE A 452 -11.75 16.35 11.61
C ILE A 452 -12.41 16.43 12.99
N GLY A 453 -12.15 17.48 13.76
CA GLY A 453 -12.72 17.66 15.10
C GLY A 453 -14.25 17.72 15.08
N GLU A 454 -14.83 18.46 14.14
CA GLU A 454 -16.29 18.53 13.97
C GLU A 454 -16.88 17.19 13.46
N HIS A 455 -16.17 16.44 12.60
CA HIS A 455 -16.55 15.08 12.23
C HIS A 455 -16.57 14.13 13.44
N LEU A 456 -15.53 14.15 14.27
CA LEU A 456 -15.45 13.34 15.48
C LEU A 456 -16.55 13.73 16.47
N ALA A 457 -16.84 15.02 16.64
CA ALA A 457 -17.94 15.47 17.51
C ALA A 457 -19.31 14.90 17.11
N ARG A 458 -19.55 14.67 15.81
CA ARG A 458 -20.79 14.07 15.30
C ARG A 458 -20.82 12.54 15.37
N THR A 459 -19.67 11.89 15.23
CA THR A 459 -19.59 10.43 15.00
C THR A 459 -19.00 9.65 16.17
N GLU A 460 -18.06 10.23 16.91
CA GLU A 460 -17.24 9.59 17.94
C GLU A 460 -16.92 10.59 19.07
N SER A 461 -17.91 10.87 19.93
CA SER A 461 -17.80 11.91 20.97
C SER A 461 -16.70 11.66 22.01
N ASN A 462 -16.12 10.47 22.07
CA ASN A 462 -14.98 10.12 22.93
C ASN A 462 -13.62 10.23 22.23
N ALA A 463 -13.54 10.81 21.03
CA ALA A 463 -12.32 10.96 20.26
C ALA A 463 -11.91 12.43 20.11
N GLN A 464 -10.60 12.67 20.00
CA GLN A 464 -10.04 14.00 19.76
C GLN A 464 -8.95 13.96 18.70
N VAL A 465 -8.92 14.98 17.85
CA VAL A 465 -7.82 15.20 16.90
C VAL A 465 -6.64 15.87 17.61
N LEU A 466 -5.44 15.43 17.27
CA LEU A 466 -4.17 15.91 17.77
C LEU A 466 -3.23 16.22 16.60
N GLU A 467 -2.47 17.31 16.71
CA GLU A 467 -1.37 17.60 15.79
C GLU A 467 -0.29 16.52 15.89
N LEU A 468 0.30 16.14 14.75
CA LEU A 468 1.53 15.37 14.73
C LEU A 468 2.74 16.29 14.59
N PRO A 469 3.66 16.32 15.58
CA PRO A 469 4.82 17.20 15.53
C PRO A 469 5.65 16.97 14.26
N GLY A 470 5.99 18.08 13.59
CA GLY A 470 6.85 18.08 12.41
C GLY A 470 6.20 17.56 11.12
N LEU A 471 4.88 17.35 11.08
CA LEU A 471 4.15 16.98 9.86
C LEU A 471 2.90 17.84 9.65
N SER A 472 3.04 18.91 8.86
CA SER A 472 1.89 19.74 8.47
C SER A 472 0.92 18.95 7.58
N GLY A 473 -0.38 19.05 7.85
CA GLY A 473 -1.42 18.38 7.06
C GLY A 473 -1.62 16.90 7.41
N THR A 474 -1.05 16.44 8.54
CA THR A 474 -1.30 15.10 9.06
C THR A 474 -1.64 15.14 10.55
N PHE A 475 -2.52 14.24 10.99
CA PHE A 475 -3.12 14.27 12.32
C PHE A 475 -3.18 12.88 12.95
N ARG A 476 -3.30 12.87 14.29
CA ARG A 476 -3.64 11.68 15.07
C ARG A 476 -5.04 11.86 15.64
N VAL A 477 -5.86 10.81 15.54
CA VAL A 477 -7.09 10.70 16.33
C VAL A 477 -6.80 9.85 17.55
N ARG A 478 -7.07 10.38 18.74
CA ARG A 478 -6.92 9.68 20.01
C ARG A 478 -8.29 9.44 20.63
N HIS A 479 -8.60 8.18 20.92
CA HIS A 479 -9.82 7.77 21.60
C HIS A 479 -9.60 7.69 23.11
N THR A 480 -10.56 8.19 23.87
CA THR A 480 -10.55 8.11 25.33
C THR A 480 -11.08 6.74 25.77
N LEU A 481 -10.35 6.09 26.67
CA LEU A 481 -10.78 4.85 27.31
C LEU A 481 -12.00 5.10 28.22
N PRO A 482 -12.90 4.12 28.36
CA PRO A 482 -13.95 4.19 29.38
C PRO A 482 -13.32 4.19 30.79
N SER A 483 -14.04 4.75 31.77
CA SER A 483 -13.66 4.72 33.17
C SER A 483 -14.70 3.95 34.00
N PRO A 484 -14.34 2.85 34.67
CA PRO A 484 -13.01 2.22 34.65
C PRO A 484 -12.71 1.55 33.29
N PRO A 485 -11.43 1.44 32.87
CA PRO A 485 -11.08 0.72 31.66
C PRO A 485 -11.38 -0.78 31.79
N PRO A 486 -11.64 -1.51 30.69
CA PRO A 486 -11.86 -2.95 30.74
C PRO A 486 -10.61 -3.70 31.18
N LEU A 487 -10.79 -4.94 31.67
CA LEU A 487 -9.65 -5.82 31.92
C LEU A 487 -9.10 -6.34 30.57
N VAL A 488 -7.80 -6.17 30.36
CA VAL A 488 -7.07 -6.76 29.23
C VAL A 488 -6.33 -8.01 29.68
N SER A 489 -6.52 -9.15 29.00
CA SER A 489 -5.73 -10.35 29.23
C SER A 489 -4.62 -10.46 28.19
N ILE A 490 -3.37 -10.36 28.64
CA ILE A 490 -2.18 -10.51 27.82
C ILE A 490 -1.80 -11.99 27.78
N VAL A 491 -1.95 -12.62 26.61
CA VAL A 491 -1.71 -14.06 26.39
C VAL A 491 -0.33 -14.25 25.79
N ILE A 492 0.52 -15.02 26.47
CA ILE A 492 1.92 -15.24 26.09
C ILE A 492 2.21 -16.74 25.98
N PRO A 493 2.24 -17.33 24.77
CA PRO A 493 2.76 -18.68 24.58
C PRO A 493 4.28 -18.70 24.67
N THR A 494 4.84 -19.69 25.35
CA THR A 494 6.28 -19.80 25.55
C THR A 494 6.77 -21.24 25.61
N ARG A 495 8.05 -21.44 25.33
CA ARG A 495 8.78 -22.68 25.55
C ARG A 495 10.27 -22.37 25.70
N ASP A 496 10.83 -22.68 26.87
CA ASP A 496 12.24 -22.45 27.22
C ASP A 496 12.68 -20.99 26.98
N ARG A 497 13.99 -20.71 26.90
CA ARG A 497 14.52 -19.36 26.62
C ARG A 497 14.12 -18.33 27.67
N VAL A 498 14.31 -18.64 28.95
CA VAL A 498 13.89 -17.77 30.07
C VAL A 498 14.32 -16.31 29.94
N SER A 499 15.47 -16.01 29.30
CA SER A 499 15.91 -14.63 29.08
C SER A 499 14.92 -13.79 28.28
N LEU A 500 14.33 -14.34 27.22
CA LEU A 500 13.34 -13.65 26.38
C LEU A 500 12.04 -13.47 27.15
N LEU A 501 11.53 -14.56 27.74
CA LEU A 501 10.27 -14.52 28.50
C LEU A 501 10.37 -13.54 29.66
N ARG A 502 11.50 -13.53 30.37
CA ARG A 502 11.77 -12.62 31.47
C ARG A 502 11.75 -11.17 31.01
N GLN A 503 12.50 -10.85 29.96
CA GLN A 503 12.52 -9.50 29.39
C GLN A 503 11.10 -9.05 28.98
N CYS A 504 10.32 -9.95 28.36
CA CYS A 504 8.94 -9.68 27.98
C CYS A 504 8.06 -9.35 29.19
N VAL A 505 7.97 -10.26 30.16
CA VAL A 505 7.12 -10.10 31.36
C VAL A 505 7.56 -8.90 32.20
N GLU A 506 8.86 -8.74 32.45
CA GLU A 506 9.38 -7.62 33.25
C GLU A 506 9.14 -6.28 32.52
N SER A 507 9.37 -6.19 31.20
CA SER A 507 9.06 -4.96 30.46
C SER A 507 7.58 -4.58 30.49
N ILE A 508 6.67 -5.56 30.47
CA ILE A 508 5.22 -5.30 30.63
C ILE A 508 4.94 -4.75 32.03
N VAL A 509 5.44 -5.42 33.07
CA VAL A 509 5.18 -5.04 34.47
C VAL A 509 5.77 -3.68 34.82
N ASP A 510 6.98 -3.39 34.34
CA ASP A 510 7.71 -2.20 34.74
C ASP A 510 7.33 -0.96 33.94
N LYS A 511 6.87 -1.12 32.68
CA LYS A 511 6.66 0.01 31.76
C LYS A 511 5.20 0.27 31.41
N THR A 512 4.29 -0.71 31.48
CA THR A 512 2.91 -0.52 31.01
C THR A 512 2.12 0.39 31.95
N THR A 513 1.52 1.46 31.42
CA THR A 513 0.70 2.40 32.21
C THR A 513 -0.77 2.01 32.31
N TYR A 514 -1.25 1.12 31.44
CA TYR A 514 -2.63 0.64 31.48
C TYR A 514 -2.94 -0.04 32.82
N PRO A 515 -3.98 0.39 33.56
CA PRO A 515 -4.11 0.04 34.97
C PRO A 515 -4.75 -1.32 35.24
N ARG A 516 -5.40 -1.94 34.23
CA ARG A 516 -6.22 -3.15 34.42
C ARG A 516 -5.86 -4.23 33.41
N TYR A 517 -4.78 -4.95 33.68
CA TYR A 517 -4.41 -6.13 32.90
C TYR A 517 -4.11 -7.34 33.78
N GLU A 518 -4.19 -8.52 33.17
CA GLU A 518 -3.62 -9.77 33.68
C GLU A 518 -2.71 -10.39 32.61
N ILE A 519 -1.77 -11.24 33.02
CA ILE A 519 -0.90 -11.99 32.11
C ILE A 519 -1.23 -13.48 32.21
N VAL A 520 -1.56 -14.10 31.08
CA VAL A 520 -1.81 -15.54 30.96
C VAL A 520 -0.70 -16.16 30.13
N ILE A 521 0.25 -16.81 30.80
CA ILE A 521 1.38 -17.48 30.17
C ILE A 521 0.97 -18.93 29.90
N ILE A 522 1.12 -19.39 28.66
CA ILE A 522 0.96 -20.80 28.32
C ILE A 522 2.31 -21.42 27.96
N ASP A 523 2.80 -22.25 28.89
CA ASP A 523 4.03 -23.00 28.77
C ASP A 523 3.81 -24.26 27.94
N ASN A 524 4.39 -24.31 26.73
CA ASN A 524 4.33 -25.46 25.85
C ASN A 524 5.40 -26.51 26.17
N GLY A 525 5.42 -26.96 27.43
CA GLY A 525 6.29 -28.04 27.89
C GLY A 525 7.76 -27.65 27.96
N SER A 526 8.08 -26.48 28.54
CA SER A 526 9.46 -26.11 28.84
C SER A 526 10.16 -27.20 29.67
N VAL A 527 11.43 -27.42 29.37
CA VAL A 527 12.30 -28.44 29.95
C VAL A 527 13.55 -27.86 30.61
N GLU A 528 13.93 -26.62 30.28
CA GLU A 528 15.05 -25.94 30.91
C GLU A 528 14.73 -25.64 32.39
N PRO A 529 15.58 -26.07 33.34
CA PRO A 529 15.34 -25.85 34.78
C PRO A 529 15.13 -24.37 35.12
N ALA A 530 15.91 -23.47 34.52
CA ALA A 530 15.81 -22.04 34.73
C ALA A 530 14.46 -21.46 34.29
N THR A 531 13.86 -22.01 33.22
CA THR A 531 12.53 -21.60 32.75
C THR A 531 11.45 -22.09 33.72
N ALA A 532 11.56 -23.35 34.17
CA ALA A 532 10.61 -23.91 35.15
C ALA A 532 10.64 -23.15 36.48
N GLU A 533 11.83 -22.82 37.00
CA GLU A 533 12.00 -22.02 38.21
C GLU A 533 11.39 -20.62 38.08
N TYR A 534 11.63 -19.95 36.94
CA TYR A 534 11.06 -18.64 36.68
C TYR A 534 9.52 -18.67 36.60
N LEU A 535 8.96 -19.63 35.88
CA LEU A 535 7.51 -19.80 35.76
C LEU A 535 6.84 -20.09 37.11
N ALA A 536 7.48 -20.89 37.97
CA ALA A 536 6.99 -21.15 39.32
C ALA A 536 6.96 -19.86 40.16
N GLY A 537 8.01 -19.05 40.11
CA GLY A 537 8.05 -17.76 40.82
C GLY A 537 7.08 -16.70 40.28
N LEU A 538 6.61 -16.82 39.03
CA LEU A 538 5.56 -15.95 38.49
C LEU A 538 4.16 -16.31 38.98
N ALA A 539 3.91 -17.57 39.32
CA ALA A 539 2.60 -18.05 39.76
C ALA A 539 2.13 -17.42 41.09
N ASP A 540 3.08 -16.91 41.89
CA ASP A 540 2.78 -16.22 43.16
C ASP A 540 2.25 -14.79 42.95
N ARG A 541 2.32 -14.24 41.73
CA ARG A 541 1.81 -12.88 41.43
C ARG A 541 0.32 -12.95 41.10
N LEU A 542 -0.52 -12.22 41.85
CA LEU A 542 -1.98 -12.27 41.75
C LEU A 542 -2.57 -11.98 40.34
N PHE A 543 -1.85 -11.24 39.49
CA PHE A 543 -2.29 -10.88 38.14
C PHE A 543 -1.62 -11.73 37.04
N ILE A 544 -0.85 -12.77 37.39
CA ILE A 544 -0.20 -13.67 36.43
C ILE A 544 -0.72 -15.09 36.64
N LYS A 545 -1.11 -15.74 35.55
CA LYS A 545 -1.56 -17.13 35.51
C LYS A 545 -0.68 -17.92 34.55
N VAL A 546 -0.10 -19.02 35.04
CA VAL A 546 0.69 -19.95 34.21
C VAL A 546 -0.11 -21.22 33.95
N ILE A 547 -0.20 -21.61 32.68
CA ILE A 547 -0.89 -22.83 32.22
C ILE A 547 0.12 -23.71 31.51
N ARG A 548 0.17 -25.00 31.83
CA ARG A 548 1.03 -25.97 31.15
C ARG A 548 0.29 -26.76 30.08
N ASP A 549 0.91 -26.89 28.90
CA ASP A 549 0.46 -27.69 27.77
C ASP A 549 1.63 -28.51 27.20
N ASN A 550 1.65 -29.82 27.47
CA ASN A 550 2.70 -30.72 26.98
C ASN A 550 2.42 -31.27 25.56
N GLY A 551 1.41 -30.73 24.85
CA GLY A 551 1.06 -31.16 23.50
C GLY A 551 2.06 -30.66 22.43
N PRO A 552 1.98 -31.17 21.19
CA PRO A 552 2.86 -30.74 20.10
C PRO A 552 2.65 -29.26 19.79
N PHE A 553 3.70 -28.51 19.43
CA PHE A 553 3.59 -27.07 19.19
C PHE A 553 2.53 -26.74 18.14
N ASN A 554 1.60 -25.87 18.49
CA ASN A 554 0.58 -25.30 17.61
C ASN A 554 0.21 -23.93 18.19
N TYR A 555 0.67 -22.86 17.55
CA TYR A 555 0.52 -21.51 18.08
C TYR A 555 -0.96 -21.11 18.26
N PRO A 556 -1.86 -21.33 17.29
CA PRO A 556 -3.29 -21.14 17.47
C PRO A 556 -3.88 -21.87 18.68
N ARG A 557 -3.64 -23.18 18.82
CA ARG A 557 -4.19 -24.00 19.92
C ARG A 557 -3.77 -23.46 21.28
N LEU A 558 -2.49 -23.12 21.41
CA LEU A 558 -1.95 -22.57 22.67
C LEU A 558 -2.64 -21.27 23.04
N ASN A 559 -2.77 -20.34 22.08
CA ASN A 559 -3.49 -19.08 22.29
C ASN A 559 -4.97 -19.31 22.59
N ASN A 560 -5.68 -20.13 21.82
CA ASN A 560 -7.10 -20.46 22.05
C ASN A 560 -7.34 -20.98 23.47
N ARG A 561 -6.49 -21.91 23.94
CA ARG A 561 -6.57 -22.47 25.29
C ARG A 561 -6.29 -21.44 26.38
N ALA A 562 -5.31 -20.57 26.18
CA ALA A 562 -5.00 -19.48 27.11
C ALA A 562 -6.12 -18.43 27.17
N VAL A 563 -6.69 -18.05 26.02
CA VAL A 563 -7.84 -17.13 25.93
C VAL A 563 -9.07 -17.71 26.63
N ALA A 564 -9.36 -19.00 26.47
CA ALA A 564 -10.45 -19.65 27.18
C ALA A 564 -10.30 -19.56 28.71
N ALA A 565 -9.06 -19.56 29.21
CA ALA A 565 -8.73 -19.49 30.62
C ALA A 565 -8.54 -18.05 31.17
N ALA A 566 -8.62 -17.05 30.29
CA ALA A 566 -8.47 -15.63 30.58
C ALA A 566 -9.80 -15.02 31.09
N LYS A 567 -9.74 -13.87 31.75
CA LYS A 567 -10.88 -13.17 32.37
C LYS A 567 -11.23 -11.84 31.68
N GLY A 568 -10.29 -11.25 30.95
CA GLY A 568 -10.45 -9.97 30.29
C GLY A 568 -11.51 -9.98 29.19
N SER A 569 -12.19 -8.85 29.04
CA SER A 569 -13.10 -8.61 27.92
C SER A 569 -12.36 -8.17 26.65
N VAL A 570 -11.09 -7.80 26.80
CA VAL A 570 -10.14 -7.50 25.73
C VAL A 570 -8.98 -8.47 25.84
N ILE A 571 -8.54 -9.02 24.72
CA ILE A 571 -7.45 -9.99 24.62
C ILE A 571 -6.29 -9.31 23.89
N CYS A 572 -5.08 -9.47 24.42
CA CYS A 572 -3.84 -9.11 23.77
C CYS A 572 -3.05 -10.40 23.50
N LEU A 573 -2.93 -10.81 22.24
CA LEU A 573 -1.99 -11.88 21.85
C LEU A 573 -0.60 -11.26 21.77
N LEU A 574 0.39 -11.89 22.42
CA LEU A 574 1.73 -11.35 22.52
C LEU A 574 2.77 -12.47 22.48
N ASN A 575 3.76 -12.34 21.60
CA ASN A 575 4.88 -13.28 21.60
C ASN A 575 5.79 -13.08 22.83
N ASN A 576 6.47 -14.14 23.25
CA ASN A 576 7.31 -14.14 24.45
C ASN A 576 8.66 -13.42 24.29
N ASP A 577 8.97 -12.91 23.10
CA ASP A 577 10.19 -12.18 22.73
C ASP A 577 9.89 -10.72 22.33
N ILE A 578 8.78 -10.18 22.83
CA ILE A 578 8.42 -8.77 22.75
C ILE A 578 9.01 -8.00 23.93
N GLU A 579 9.49 -6.79 23.69
CA GLU A 579 9.86 -5.83 24.72
C GLU A 579 9.07 -4.53 24.55
N VAL A 580 8.39 -4.11 25.62
CA VAL A 580 7.69 -2.82 25.68
C VAL A 580 8.70 -1.68 25.67
N ILE A 581 8.50 -0.68 24.81
CA ILE A 581 9.31 0.56 24.81
C ILE A 581 8.49 1.85 24.88
N THR A 582 7.18 1.79 24.65
CA THR A 582 6.25 2.90 24.87
C THR A 582 5.31 2.56 26.03
N PRO A 583 5.28 3.34 27.12
CA PRO A 583 4.46 3.01 28.30
C PRO A 583 2.95 2.87 28.00
N GLU A 584 2.43 3.75 27.14
CA GLU A 584 1.01 3.85 26.79
C GLU A 584 0.59 2.90 25.64
N TRP A 585 1.43 1.92 25.27
CA TRP A 585 1.17 1.01 24.15
C TRP A 585 -0.20 0.32 24.25
N LEU A 586 -0.53 -0.16 25.46
CA LEU A 586 -1.77 -0.91 25.70
C LEU A 586 -2.97 0.03 25.79
N ASP A 587 -2.79 1.26 26.28
CA ASP A 587 -3.83 2.31 26.26
C ASP A 587 -4.25 2.63 24.83
N GLU A 588 -3.28 2.88 23.95
CA GLU A 588 -3.51 3.13 22.53
C GLU A 588 -4.25 1.94 21.89
N MET A 589 -3.69 0.73 22.00
CA MET A 589 -4.27 -0.43 21.33
C MET A 589 -5.66 -0.80 21.87
N ALA A 590 -5.86 -0.74 23.19
CA ALA A 590 -7.16 -1.01 23.81
C ALA A 590 -8.20 0.04 23.43
N SER A 591 -7.84 1.33 23.38
CA SER A 591 -8.77 2.40 22.98
C SER A 591 -9.30 2.19 21.56
N GLN A 592 -8.43 1.78 20.64
CA GLN A 592 -8.80 1.45 19.26
C GLN A 592 -9.62 0.16 19.21
N ALA A 593 -9.22 -0.88 19.95
CA ALA A 593 -9.90 -2.17 19.96
C ALA A 593 -11.29 -2.10 20.61
N LEU A 594 -11.64 -1.03 21.33
CA LEU A 594 -12.98 -0.84 21.89
C LEU A 594 -13.97 -0.19 20.91
N ARG A 595 -13.50 0.31 19.77
CA ARG A 595 -14.37 0.89 18.74
C ARG A 595 -15.25 -0.20 18.10
N PRO A 596 -16.59 -0.04 18.06
CA PRO A 596 -17.52 -1.12 17.69
C PRO A 596 -17.27 -1.79 16.33
N ASP A 597 -16.69 -1.06 15.38
CA ASP A 597 -16.42 -1.46 14.01
C ASP A 597 -15.01 -2.03 13.79
N ILE A 598 -14.15 -2.01 14.82
CA ILE A 598 -12.78 -2.54 14.76
C ILE A 598 -12.72 -3.99 15.23
N GLY A 599 -12.02 -4.83 14.46
CA GLY A 599 -11.80 -6.25 14.70
C GLY A 599 -10.52 -6.51 15.49
N ALA A 600 -9.37 -6.39 14.82
CA ALA A 600 -8.04 -6.51 15.43
C ALA A 600 -7.25 -5.21 15.35
N VAL A 601 -6.38 -4.97 16.33
CA VAL A 601 -5.45 -3.83 16.37
C VAL A 601 -4.02 -4.32 16.49
N GLY A 602 -3.15 -3.90 15.57
CA GLY A 602 -1.72 -4.22 15.58
C GLY A 602 -0.84 -3.03 15.96
N ALA A 603 0.29 -3.32 16.60
CA ALA A 603 1.29 -2.35 17.03
C ALA A 603 2.32 -2.02 15.93
N MET A 604 3.11 -0.96 16.12
CA MET A 604 4.39 -0.80 15.42
C MET A 604 5.42 -1.70 16.11
N LEU A 605 6.04 -2.61 15.35
CA LEU A 605 7.12 -3.46 15.86
C LEU A 605 8.43 -3.13 15.18
N TYR A 606 9.47 -3.01 15.99
CA TYR A 606 10.85 -2.83 15.54
C TYR A 606 11.70 -4.07 15.82
N TYR A 607 12.66 -4.31 14.95
CA TYR A 607 13.81 -5.13 15.26
C TYR A 607 14.72 -4.43 16.29
N PRO A 608 15.56 -5.17 17.03
CA PRO A 608 16.48 -4.59 18.02
C PRO A 608 17.52 -3.60 17.45
N ASN A 609 17.65 -3.54 16.12
CA ASN A 609 18.53 -2.60 15.41
C ASN A 609 17.81 -1.31 14.95
N ASP A 610 16.64 -0.99 15.54
CA ASP A 610 15.80 0.17 15.20
C ASP A 610 15.34 0.20 13.73
N THR A 611 15.13 -0.96 13.13
CA THR A 611 14.43 -1.08 11.84
C THR A 611 13.02 -1.60 12.03
N ILE A 612 12.07 -1.12 11.22
CA ILE A 612 10.68 -1.56 11.21
C ILE A 612 10.65 -3.05 10.89
N GLN A 613 9.89 -3.81 11.66
CA GLN A 613 9.50 -5.18 11.37
C GLN A 613 8.04 -5.23 10.92
N HIS A 614 7.16 -4.50 11.62
CA HIS A 614 5.74 -4.51 11.35
C HIS A 614 5.18 -3.09 11.39
N ALA A 615 4.64 -2.65 10.25
CA ALA A 615 3.87 -1.42 10.11
C ALA A 615 2.52 -1.71 9.41
N GLY A 616 1.91 -2.86 9.72
CA GLY A 616 0.79 -3.46 8.99
C GLY A 616 1.22 -4.60 8.05
N VAL A 617 0.23 -5.38 7.59
CA VAL A 617 0.43 -6.47 6.61
C VAL A 617 -0.48 -6.26 5.41
N VAL A 618 0.08 -6.42 4.21
CA VAL A 618 -0.67 -6.46 2.95
C VAL A 618 -0.72 -7.89 2.42
N THR A 619 -1.86 -8.29 1.88
CA THR A 619 -2.09 -9.62 1.30
C THR A 619 -1.65 -9.68 -0.16
N GLY A 620 -1.46 -10.89 -0.68
CA GLY A 620 -1.04 -11.16 -2.05
C GLY A 620 0.46 -11.08 -2.30
N VAL A 621 1.15 -10.20 -1.58
CA VAL A 621 2.60 -10.02 -1.75
C VAL A 621 3.34 -11.32 -1.45
N HIS A 622 4.26 -11.69 -2.34
CA HIS A 622 4.98 -12.96 -2.34
C HIS A 622 4.06 -14.21 -2.29
N GLY A 623 2.81 -14.06 -2.76
CA GLY A 623 1.84 -15.13 -2.93
C GLY A 623 0.92 -15.39 -1.75
N VAL A 624 1.10 -14.74 -0.59
CA VAL A 624 0.16 -14.77 0.54
C VAL A 624 0.10 -13.42 1.24
N ALA A 625 1.19 -12.94 1.83
CA ALA A 625 1.22 -11.67 2.54
C ALA A 625 2.66 -11.21 2.84
N ALA A 626 2.83 -9.91 3.06
CA ALA A 626 4.09 -9.33 3.51
C ALA A 626 3.88 -8.20 4.52
N HIS A 627 4.84 -8.06 5.44
CA HIS A 627 4.93 -6.89 6.31
C HIS A 627 5.41 -5.68 5.50
N VAL A 628 4.70 -4.55 5.62
CA VAL A 628 5.08 -3.33 4.89
C VAL A 628 6.22 -2.61 5.60
N TYR A 629 7.12 -2.02 4.80
CA TYR A 629 8.29 -1.25 5.26
C TYR A 629 9.28 -2.03 6.13
N SER A 630 9.26 -3.36 6.11
CA SER A 630 10.20 -4.18 6.87
C SER A 630 11.65 -3.87 6.45
N GLY A 631 12.53 -3.71 7.45
CA GLY A 631 13.94 -3.33 7.28
C GLY A 631 14.19 -1.83 7.13
N MET A 632 13.14 -0.99 7.02
CA MET A 632 13.30 0.47 6.96
C MET A 632 13.63 1.04 8.34
N PRO A 633 14.38 2.16 8.44
CA PRO A 633 14.73 2.73 9.74
C PRO A 633 13.50 3.22 10.52
N ARG A 634 13.58 3.21 11.85
CA ARG A 634 12.58 3.81 12.73
C ARG A 634 12.31 5.27 12.34
N GLY A 635 11.04 5.63 12.28
CA GLY A 635 10.58 6.94 11.81
C GLY A 635 10.52 7.10 10.28
N TYR A 636 10.80 6.04 9.50
CA TYR A 636 10.56 6.05 8.06
C TYR A 636 9.12 6.48 7.76
N PRO A 637 8.90 7.46 6.87
CA PRO A 637 7.57 8.02 6.65
C PRO A 637 6.61 7.05 5.94
N GLY A 638 7.12 6.06 5.21
CA GLY A 638 6.28 5.23 4.34
C GLY A 638 5.78 5.99 3.12
N HIS A 639 5.02 5.29 2.28
CA HIS A 639 4.40 5.87 1.10
C HIS A 639 3.44 7.00 1.51
N LEU A 640 3.75 8.23 1.12
CA LEU A 640 3.05 9.46 1.52
C LEU A 640 2.72 9.58 3.02
N GLY A 641 3.66 9.21 3.89
CA GLY A 641 3.48 9.39 5.33
C GLY A 641 2.65 8.30 6.03
N ARG A 642 2.18 7.27 5.29
CA ARG A 642 1.33 6.19 5.83
C ARG A 642 1.95 5.47 7.03
N ALA A 643 3.27 5.34 7.13
CA ALA A 643 3.90 4.67 8.27
C ALA A 643 3.89 5.51 9.58
N ARG A 644 3.30 6.72 9.56
CA ARG A 644 3.24 7.63 10.71
C ARG A 644 1.81 7.95 11.16
N ILE A 645 0.79 7.38 10.49
CA ILE A 645 -0.62 7.60 10.78
C ILE A 645 -1.37 6.28 10.92
N VAL A 646 -2.43 6.31 11.74
CA VAL A 646 -3.33 5.16 11.93
C VAL A 646 -4.04 4.86 10.62
N GLN A 647 -4.17 3.58 10.27
CA GLN A 647 -4.89 3.18 9.07
C GLN A 647 -5.52 1.80 9.23
N SER A 648 -6.63 1.58 8.52
CA SER A 648 -7.16 0.24 8.34
C SER A 648 -6.22 -0.59 7.46
N MET A 649 -5.99 -1.84 7.85
CA MET A 649 -5.19 -2.82 7.09
C MET A 649 -6.03 -4.09 6.91
N SER A 650 -5.73 -4.89 5.89
CA SER A 650 -6.36 -6.22 5.76
C SER A 650 -5.94 -7.16 6.87
N SER A 651 -4.68 -7.05 7.32
CA SER A 651 -4.16 -7.85 8.42
C SER A 651 -3.11 -7.11 9.26
N VAL A 652 -2.98 -7.57 10.50
CA VAL A 652 -1.89 -7.26 11.43
C VAL A 652 -1.32 -8.56 11.99
N THR A 653 -0.15 -8.50 12.64
CA THR A 653 0.48 -9.71 13.18
C THR A 653 0.07 -10.01 14.62
N ALA A 654 -0.04 -11.29 14.96
CA ALA A 654 -0.27 -11.74 16.35
C ALA A 654 1.00 -11.67 17.23
N ALA A 655 2.14 -11.20 16.72
CA ALA A 655 3.28 -10.87 17.58
C ALA A 655 2.91 -9.83 18.66
N CYS A 656 2.02 -8.89 18.33
CA CYS A 656 1.29 -8.04 19.27
C CYS A 656 -0.04 -7.62 18.64
N LEU A 657 -1.15 -8.24 19.07
CA LEU A 657 -2.49 -8.01 18.54
C LEU A 657 -3.51 -7.87 19.65
N VAL A 658 -4.30 -6.79 19.63
CA VAL A 658 -5.40 -6.56 20.60
C VAL A 658 -6.76 -6.69 19.93
N VAL A 659 -7.69 -7.42 20.55
CA VAL A 659 -9.03 -7.73 20.03
C VAL A 659 -10.04 -7.85 21.17
N ARG A 660 -11.31 -7.49 20.94
CA ARG A 660 -12.37 -7.78 21.91
C ARG A 660 -12.59 -9.29 21.99
N ARG A 661 -12.68 -9.83 23.21
CA ARG A 661 -12.91 -11.26 23.44
C ARG A 661 -14.13 -11.80 22.67
N LYS A 662 -15.24 -11.06 22.70
CA LYS A 662 -16.46 -11.40 21.96
C LYS A 662 -16.20 -11.65 20.47
N LEU A 663 -15.32 -10.86 19.84
CA LEU A 663 -15.00 -11.02 18.43
C LEU A 663 -14.08 -12.20 18.18
N TYR A 664 -13.09 -12.39 19.05
CA TYR A 664 -12.23 -13.57 19.01
C TYR A 664 -13.07 -14.86 19.05
N GLU A 665 -14.02 -14.93 19.97
CA GLU A 665 -14.95 -16.06 20.11
C GLU A 665 -15.93 -16.16 18.93
N GLN A 666 -16.46 -15.02 18.44
CA GLN A 666 -17.40 -14.97 17.31
C GLN A 666 -16.84 -15.65 16.05
N VAL A 667 -15.54 -15.45 15.75
CA VAL A 667 -14.92 -16.06 14.57
C VAL A 667 -14.28 -17.42 14.87
N GLY A 668 -14.39 -17.94 16.10
CA GLY A 668 -13.85 -19.24 16.50
C GLY A 668 -12.35 -19.24 16.85
N GLY A 669 -11.78 -18.11 17.28
CA GLY A 669 -10.38 -17.99 17.67
C GLY A 669 -9.39 -18.09 16.50
N LEU A 670 -8.14 -18.45 16.78
CA LEU A 670 -7.15 -18.74 15.73
C LEU A 670 -7.39 -20.15 15.14
N ASP A 671 -7.23 -20.31 13.82
CA ASP A 671 -7.47 -21.60 13.14
C ASP A 671 -6.30 -22.55 13.36
N GLU A 672 -6.54 -23.65 14.09
CA GLU A 672 -5.51 -24.62 14.48
C GLU A 672 -4.88 -25.39 13.31
N LYS A 673 -5.46 -25.30 12.10
CA LYS A 673 -4.85 -25.85 10.88
C LYS A 673 -3.61 -25.07 10.44
N LEU A 674 -3.49 -23.82 10.87
CA LEU A 674 -2.35 -22.92 10.58
C LEU A 674 -1.38 -22.88 11.77
N ALA A 675 -0.78 -24.03 12.08
CA ALA A 675 -0.03 -24.27 13.32
C ALA A 675 1.12 -23.26 13.56
N VAL A 676 1.73 -22.72 12.50
CA VAL A 676 2.90 -21.84 12.59
C VAL A 676 2.74 -20.55 11.79
N ALA A 677 2.43 -20.62 10.49
CA ALA A 677 2.37 -19.44 9.62
C ALA A 677 0.94 -19.03 9.29
N PHE A 678 0.75 -17.74 9.01
CA PHE A 678 -0.48 -17.12 8.50
C PHE A 678 -1.74 -17.23 9.38
N ASN A 679 -1.66 -17.77 10.60
CA ASN A 679 -2.82 -17.87 11.49
C ASN A 679 -3.40 -16.52 11.89
N ASP A 680 -2.56 -15.52 12.08
CA ASP A 680 -2.92 -14.13 12.36
C ASP A 680 -3.58 -13.46 11.15
N ILE A 681 -3.06 -13.75 9.95
CA ILE A 681 -3.63 -13.28 8.68
C ILE A 681 -5.02 -13.88 8.45
N ASP A 682 -5.17 -15.19 8.55
CA ASP A 682 -6.49 -15.84 8.46
C ASP A 682 -7.48 -15.29 9.49
N PHE A 683 -7.04 -15.08 10.73
CA PHE A 683 -7.87 -14.51 11.79
C PHE A 683 -8.34 -13.09 11.45
N CYS A 684 -7.43 -12.21 11.02
CA CYS A 684 -7.78 -10.87 10.58
C CYS A 684 -8.75 -10.89 9.39
N LEU A 685 -8.54 -11.76 8.41
CA LEU A 685 -9.42 -11.90 7.24
C LEU A 685 -10.81 -12.43 7.63
N ARG A 686 -10.92 -13.33 8.61
CA ARG A 686 -12.22 -13.76 9.16
C ARG A 686 -12.96 -12.64 9.88
N LEU A 687 -12.26 -11.81 10.66
CA LEU A 687 -12.85 -10.61 11.26
C LEU A 687 -13.36 -9.65 10.17
N GLY A 688 -12.58 -9.48 9.10
CA GLY A 688 -12.96 -8.76 7.89
C GLY A 688 -14.25 -9.30 7.27
N ALA A 689 -14.31 -10.61 7.03
CA ALA A 689 -15.48 -11.29 6.48
C ALA A 689 -16.72 -11.20 7.39
N ALA A 690 -16.53 -11.02 8.70
CA ALA A 690 -17.59 -10.79 9.69
C ALA A 690 -18.04 -9.31 9.77
N GLY A 691 -17.48 -8.43 8.93
CA GLY A 691 -17.87 -7.02 8.81
C GLY A 691 -17.06 -6.05 9.65
N TYR A 692 -15.98 -6.49 10.31
CA TYR A 692 -15.10 -5.63 11.09
C TYR A 692 -13.89 -5.16 10.28
N ARG A 693 -13.28 -4.05 10.68
CA ARG A 693 -12.05 -3.52 10.07
C ARG A 693 -10.87 -3.81 10.97
N ASN A 694 -9.75 -4.28 10.43
CA ASN A 694 -8.51 -4.40 11.20
C ASN A 694 -7.74 -3.10 11.10
N LEU A 695 -7.06 -2.73 12.18
CA LEU A 695 -6.40 -1.45 12.34
C LEU A 695 -4.94 -1.65 12.71
N TRP A 696 -4.08 -0.80 12.18
CA TRP A 696 -2.71 -0.70 12.63
C TRP A 696 -2.46 0.72 13.18
N THR A 697 -1.77 0.80 14.32
CA THR A 697 -1.41 2.08 14.96
C THR A 697 0.12 2.25 15.05
N PRO A 698 0.67 3.39 14.59
CA PRO A 698 2.09 3.71 14.79
C PRO A 698 2.40 4.16 16.22
N PHE A 699 1.38 4.35 17.07
CA PHE A 699 1.53 4.98 18.39
C PHE A 699 1.64 3.99 19.56
N ALA A 700 1.71 2.69 19.26
CA ALA A 700 2.11 1.63 20.17
C ALA A 700 3.38 1.00 19.61
N GLU A 701 4.54 1.37 20.14
CA GLU A 701 5.86 0.92 19.66
C GLU A 701 6.45 -0.11 20.62
N LEU A 702 6.86 -1.26 20.10
CA LEU A 702 7.53 -2.34 20.82
C LEU A 702 8.72 -2.89 20.02
N TYR A 703 9.71 -3.49 20.69
CA TYR A 703 10.69 -4.34 20.01
C TYR A 703 10.19 -5.78 19.93
N HIS A 704 10.52 -6.47 18.84
CA HIS A 704 10.33 -7.90 18.67
C HIS A 704 11.67 -8.53 18.29
N HIS A 705 12.22 -9.37 19.18
CA HIS A 705 13.54 -10.00 19.04
C HIS A 705 13.55 -11.24 18.11
N GLU A 706 12.67 -11.21 17.09
CA GLU A 706 12.22 -12.30 16.21
C GLU A 706 13.23 -13.41 15.89
N SER A 707 12.70 -14.64 15.72
CA SER A 707 13.46 -15.85 15.34
C SER A 707 14.52 -16.27 16.35
N ALA A 708 14.56 -15.65 17.53
CA ALA A 708 15.33 -16.17 18.62
C ALA A 708 14.86 -17.61 18.90
N SER A 709 13.59 -17.85 19.25
CA SER A 709 13.08 -19.17 19.69
C SER A 709 12.83 -20.22 18.58
N ARG A 710 12.37 -19.81 17.39
CA ARG A 710 11.84 -20.70 16.32
C ARG A 710 12.89 -21.33 15.37
N GLY A 711 13.99 -20.65 15.07
CA GLY A 711 14.94 -21.06 14.02
C GLY A 711 14.37 -20.92 12.59
N LEU A 712 15.17 -21.26 11.57
CA LEU A 712 14.81 -21.14 10.15
C LEU A 712 13.86 -22.28 9.69
N GLU A 713 13.16 -22.09 8.55
CA GLU A 713 12.38 -23.13 7.85
C GLU A 713 13.31 -24.08 7.06
N ASP A 714 14.14 -24.83 7.79
CA ASP A 714 15.31 -25.53 7.27
C ASP A 714 15.16 -27.05 7.13
N THR A 715 14.05 -27.64 7.61
CA THR A 715 13.79 -29.08 7.48
C THR A 715 12.70 -29.39 6.44
N PRO A 716 12.71 -30.58 5.81
CA PRO A 716 11.68 -30.99 4.86
C PRO A 716 10.26 -30.94 5.43
N GLU A 717 10.08 -31.31 6.71
CA GLU A 717 8.79 -31.31 7.39
C GLU A 717 8.26 -29.89 7.61
N LYS A 718 9.16 -28.99 8.01
CA LYS A 718 8.90 -27.56 8.17
C LYS A 718 8.46 -26.91 6.85
N GLN A 719 9.17 -27.22 5.76
CA GLN A 719 8.83 -26.76 4.42
C GLN A 719 7.50 -27.34 3.93
N ALA A 720 7.27 -28.64 4.09
CA ALA A 720 6.01 -29.29 3.72
C ALA A 720 4.81 -28.68 4.46
N ARG A 721 4.94 -28.41 5.76
CA ARG A 721 3.94 -27.67 6.55
C ARG A 721 3.72 -26.28 5.96
N PHE A 722 4.78 -25.52 5.72
CA PHE A 722 4.68 -24.16 5.20
C PHE A 722 3.97 -24.12 3.83
N PHE A 723 4.27 -25.05 2.91
CA PHE A 723 3.56 -25.17 1.63
C PHE A 723 2.08 -25.55 1.80
N HIS A 724 1.76 -26.38 2.79
CA HIS A 724 0.36 -26.68 3.13
C HIS A 724 -0.38 -25.43 3.63
N GLU A 725 0.22 -24.64 4.52
CA GLU A 725 -0.35 -23.39 5.04
C GLU A 725 -0.52 -22.34 3.92
N ILE A 726 0.44 -22.23 2.98
CA ILE A 726 0.28 -21.40 1.77
C ILE A 726 -0.93 -21.84 0.94
N ARG A 727 -1.07 -23.15 0.71
CA ARG A 727 -2.19 -23.70 -0.08
C ARG A 727 -3.53 -23.39 0.60
N PHE A 728 -3.60 -23.60 1.91
CA PHE A 728 -4.79 -23.27 2.71
C PHE A 728 -5.20 -21.81 2.52
N MET A 729 -4.24 -20.88 2.64
CA MET A 729 -4.51 -19.45 2.47
C MET A 729 -4.99 -19.13 1.05
N ARG A 730 -4.37 -19.71 0.02
CA ARG A 730 -4.76 -19.49 -1.37
C ARG A 730 -6.14 -20.03 -1.69
N GLU A 731 -6.49 -21.21 -1.19
CA GLU A 731 -7.81 -21.82 -1.40
C GLU A 731 -8.92 -21.07 -0.67
N ARG A 732 -8.66 -20.59 0.56
CA ARG A 732 -9.67 -19.90 1.37
C ARG A 732 -9.85 -18.43 1.00
N TRP A 733 -8.78 -17.74 0.62
CA TRP A 733 -8.74 -16.27 0.55
C TRP A 733 -8.36 -15.71 -0.83
N THR A 734 -8.48 -16.49 -1.91
CA THR A 734 -8.05 -16.10 -3.28
C THR A 734 -8.39 -14.64 -3.63
N GLY A 735 -9.64 -14.22 -3.42
CA GLY A 735 -10.08 -12.87 -3.77
C GLY A 735 -9.32 -11.74 -3.06
N VAL A 736 -9.12 -11.83 -1.74
CA VAL A 736 -8.41 -10.79 -0.97
C VAL A 736 -6.90 -10.87 -1.19
N LEU A 737 -6.36 -12.05 -1.48
CA LEU A 737 -4.96 -12.19 -1.87
C LEU A 737 -4.68 -11.53 -3.23
N GLU A 738 -5.65 -11.51 -4.15
CA GLU A 738 -5.49 -10.86 -5.45
C GLU A 738 -5.79 -9.35 -5.42
N ALA A 739 -6.63 -8.90 -4.48
CA ALA A 739 -7.10 -7.52 -4.40
C ALA A 739 -7.27 -7.07 -2.93
N ASP A 740 -6.15 -6.76 -2.28
CA ASP A 740 -6.14 -6.19 -0.93
C ASP A 740 -6.67 -4.74 -0.96
N PRO A 741 -7.76 -4.39 -0.24
CA PRO A 741 -8.26 -3.01 -0.19
C PRO A 741 -7.26 -1.99 0.38
N ALA A 742 -6.28 -2.41 1.19
CA ALA A 742 -5.24 -1.54 1.74
C ALA A 742 -4.06 -1.31 0.78
N TYR A 743 -3.99 -2.02 -0.35
CA TYR A 743 -2.87 -2.03 -1.29
C TYR A 743 -3.33 -1.75 -2.74
N ASN A 744 -2.69 -0.78 -3.38
CA ASN A 744 -3.08 -0.35 -4.71
C ASN A 744 -2.55 -1.32 -5.80
N PRO A 745 -3.34 -1.67 -6.84
CA PRO A 745 -2.93 -2.59 -7.91
C PRO A 745 -1.78 -2.07 -8.79
N ASN A 746 -1.45 -0.78 -8.71
CA ASN A 746 -0.30 -0.19 -9.39
C ASN A 746 1.03 -0.48 -8.65
N PHE A 747 0.98 -1.15 -7.49
CA PHE A 747 2.15 -1.68 -6.79
C PHE A 747 2.35 -3.17 -7.01
N THR A 748 3.60 -3.62 -6.97
CA THR A 748 3.95 -5.02 -7.22
C THR A 748 3.50 -5.93 -6.08
N LEU A 749 3.07 -7.15 -6.44
CA LEU A 749 2.86 -8.27 -5.51
C LEU A 749 4.09 -9.20 -5.43
N TYR A 750 5.12 -8.96 -6.24
CA TYR A 750 6.25 -9.89 -6.39
C TYR A 750 7.53 -9.36 -5.75
N GLY A 751 7.68 -8.03 -5.68
CA GLY A 751 8.83 -7.34 -5.11
C GLY A 751 8.54 -6.72 -3.75
N GLU A 752 9.32 -5.68 -3.41
CA GLU A 752 9.14 -4.93 -2.18
C GLU A 752 7.81 -4.17 -2.18
N PRO A 753 7.02 -4.21 -1.08
CA PRO A 753 5.78 -3.47 -0.98
C PRO A 753 5.93 -1.98 -1.31
N PHE A 754 4.93 -1.38 -1.95
CA PHE A 754 4.91 0.02 -2.38
C PHE A 754 5.94 0.38 -3.48
N THR A 755 6.46 -0.61 -4.20
CA THR A 755 7.21 -0.37 -5.45
C THR A 755 6.32 -0.56 -6.67
N LEU A 756 6.56 0.22 -7.72
CA LEU A 756 5.73 0.23 -8.94
C LEU A 756 5.64 -1.16 -9.58
N ALA A 757 4.43 -1.55 -9.97
CA ALA A 757 4.19 -2.76 -10.77
C ALA A 757 4.45 -2.49 -12.26
N PHE A 758 5.04 -3.48 -12.94
CA PHE A 758 5.32 -3.46 -14.37
C PHE A 758 5.01 -4.85 -14.95
N PRO A 759 3.83 -5.08 -15.55
CA PRO A 759 2.67 -4.18 -15.64
C PRO A 759 1.93 -4.03 -14.31
N PRO A 760 1.13 -2.95 -14.15
CA PRO A 760 0.09 -2.88 -13.12
C PRO A 760 -0.86 -4.06 -13.19
N ALA A 761 -1.35 -4.51 -12.04
CA ALA A 761 -2.43 -5.48 -12.04
C ALA A 761 -3.69 -4.83 -12.64
N GLU A 762 -4.44 -5.57 -13.46
CA GLU A 762 -5.69 -5.05 -14.00
C GLU A 762 -6.66 -4.69 -12.86
N PRO A 763 -7.27 -3.49 -12.88
CA PRO A 763 -8.36 -3.15 -11.97
C PRO A 763 -9.55 -4.08 -12.27
N ARG A 764 -9.65 -5.22 -11.58
CA ARG A 764 -10.82 -6.09 -11.75
C ARG A 764 -12.05 -5.37 -11.23
N SER A 765 -13.15 -5.47 -11.96
CA SER A 765 -14.46 -4.96 -11.52
C SER A 765 -14.72 -5.46 -10.09
N LYS A 766 -14.78 -4.53 -9.13
CA LYS A 766 -14.94 -4.82 -7.69
C LYS A 766 -16.34 -5.34 -7.34
N ALA A 767 -16.92 -6.18 -8.19
CA ALA A 767 -18.19 -6.87 -7.97
C ALA A 767 -18.16 -7.83 -6.76
N LEU A 768 -17.05 -7.94 -6.01
CA LEU A 768 -16.94 -8.86 -4.88
C LEU A 768 -16.40 -8.30 -3.56
N VAL A 769 -16.11 -7.00 -3.40
CA VAL A 769 -15.68 -6.45 -2.08
C VAL A 769 -16.57 -5.31 -1.57
N ALA A 770 -17.21 -4.53 -2.45
CA ALA A 770 -18.14 -3.46 -2.05
C ALA A 770 -19.51 -3.96 -1.51
N GLY A 771 -19.67 -5.28 -1.30
CA GLY A 771 -20.94 -5.91 -0.94
C GLY A 771 -20.95 -6.80 0.30
N ARG A 772 -19.81 -7.04 0.97
CA ARG A 772 -19.78 -7.87 2.20
C ARG A 772 -19.44 -7.14 3.50
N TYR A 773 -19.05 -5.87 3.41
CA TYR A 773 -18.98 -4.97 4.58
C TYR A 773 -20.32 -4.26 4.88
N ALA A 774 -21.38 -4.54 4.12
CA ALA A 774 -22.66 -3.82 4.17
C ALA A 774 -23.84 -4.64 4.74
N ASN A 775 -23.59 -5.81 5.35
CA ASN A 775 -24.68 -6.65 5.87
C ASN A 775 -25.10 -6.33 7.32
N THR A 776 -24.85 -5.11 7.80
CA THR A 776 -25.25 -4.64 9.14
C THR A 776 -26.51 -3.77 9.14
N GLU A 777 -27.08 -3.40 7.98
CA GLU A 777 -28.28 -2.56 7.95
C GLU A 777 -29.58 -3.29 8.29
N ARG A 778 -29.62 -4.63 8.21
CA ARG A 778 -30.82 -5.39 8.61
C ARG A 778 -30.99 -5.51 10.13
N GLU A 779 -29.93 -5.40 10.93
CA GLU A 779 -30.04 -5.46 12.41
C GLU A 779 -30.04 -4.08 13.08
N ALA A 780 -29.37 -3.06 12.52
CA ALA A 780 -29.39 -1.71 13.09
C ALA A 780 -30.77 -1.02 12.99
N SER A 781 -31.58 -1.40 12.00
CA SER A 781 -32.98 -0.98 11.86
C SER A 781 -33.90 -1.57 12.96
N LEU A 782 -33.59 -2.79 13.45
CA LEU A 782 -34.35 -3.44 14.51
C LEU A 782 -34.08 -2.81 15.89
N THR A 783 -32.85 -2.41 16.17
CA THR A 783 -32.48 -1.78 17.46
C THR A 783 -32.97 -0.33 17.58
N SER A 784 -33.17 0.37 16.45
CA SER A 784 -33.75 1.73 16.46
C SER A 784 -35.28 1.74 16.53
N ARG A 785 -35.95 0.67 16.06
CA ARG A 785 -37.41 0.50 16.23
C ARG A 785 -37.81 0.03 17.64
N LEU A 786 -36.92 -0.65 18.37
CA LEU A 786 -37.17 -1.09 19.75
C LEU A 786 -36.91 -0.02 20.83
N ARG A 787 -36.42 1.18 20.47
CA ARG A 787 -36.25 2.32 21.41
C ARG A 787 -37.38 3.36 21.36
N ARG A 788 -38.44 3.12 20.58
CA ARG A 788 -39.62 4.01 20.49
C ARG A 788 -40.96 3.38 20.90
N ALA A 789 -40.94 2.16 21.44
CA ALA A 789 -42.15 1.51 21.98
C ALA A 789 -41.90 1.13 23.45
N SER A 790 -41.85 2.13 24.31
CA SER A 790 -42.11 1.99 25.75
C SER A 790 -43.31 2.88 26.06
N GLY A 791 -44.49 2.34 25.81
CA GLY A 791 -45.80 2.92 26.09
C GLY A 791 -46.80 1.78 26.05
N ASP A 792 -47.49 1.59 27.17
CA ASP A 792 -48.35 0.46 27.50
C ASP A 792 -49.40 0.12 26.42
N ASP A 793 -49.44 -1.15 25.99
CA ASP A 793 -50.65 -2.01 25.90
C ASP A 793 -50.34 -3.33 25.13
N PRO A 794 -50.98 -4.47 25.48
CA PRO A 794 -50.73 -5.76 24.85
C PRO A 794 -51.67 -5.99 23.66
N ILE A 795 -51.12 -6.25 22.47
CA ILE A 795 -51.91 -6.76 21.33
C ILE A 795 -51.29 -8.04 20.79
N GLU A 796 -52.12 -9.08 20.78
CA GLU A 796 -51.87 -10.44 20.30
C GLU A 796 -51.38 -10.47 18.84
N LEU A 797 -50.31 -11.24 18.60
CA LEU A 797 -49.82 -11.57 17.27
C LEU A 797 -50.44 -12.89 16.80
N VAL A 798 -51.47 -12.78 15.95
CA VAL A 798 -51.97 -13.89 15.13
C VAL A 798 -51.01 -14.09 13.96
N LEU A 799 -50.43 -15.29 13.89
CA LEU A 799 -49.67 -15.80 12.75
C LEU A 799 -50.61 -16.07 11.58
N GLN A 800 -50.36 -15.46 10.42
CA GLN A 800 -50.82 -15.99 9.13
C GLN A 800 -49.66 -16.04 8.14
N THR A 801 -49.60 -17.19 7.49
CA THR A 801 -48.65 -17.74 6.54
C THR A 801 -48.95 -17.35 5.09
N GLU A 802 -47.90 -17.38 4.25
CA GLU A 802 -47.90 -17.51 2.76
C GLU A 802 -48.31 -16.26 1.95
N GLU A 803 -47.67 -15.88 0.84
CA GLU A 803 -46.77 -16.55 -0.15
C GLU A 803 -45.46 -15.78 -0.42
#